data_AF-A0A8T0HBF0-F1
#
_entry.id   AF-A0A8T0HBF0-F1
#
_cell.length_a   1.000
_cell.length_b   1.000
_cell.length_c   1.000
_cell.angle_alpha   90.00
_cell.angle_beta   90.00
_cell.angle_gamma   90.00
#
_symmetry.space_group_name_H-M   'P 1'
#
loop_
_entity.id
_entity.type
_entity.pdbx_description
1 polymer ?
#
loop_
_entity_poly.entity_id
_entity_poly.type
_entity_poly.pdbx_seq_one_letter_code
_entity_poly.pdbx_strand_id
1 'polypeptide(L)'
;MGGAAAGLGTTCVGRTLRPGESSLLGHLEFGAGLHAKTIACRIGSQQWRSHSVAPGIFSRTAKAANAAARMASVSSSPGGERLGRPGGQVLRSVKKKKNGGAKGGGRAHADALVQHPVELDEGANDEKPRVAENGAATAVLTGVLEEEENGALLSKEELTNKALELKHSSKPKVDDAKHRPRKARAPKKADSVAVEVCQPPAVGNVVMPPQKQDGLEADVAGIGIDTLVVADSVYNKELSWLAFNWRVVHMALDVRTPLLERLRFLAISARNLDEFFCKRIGALKRQEAAGVENLINVQPLMAWTPQQQLKYVAREVRLMVDTQIACLTEDVLPALKKKGLNLVDYDELHLHEKDQLRLYFKSSLEPILTPLAVDPGHPFPYIGNLTSSIAVVLKDPYDDAVQFAIVSVPSGLERWKSLALTKTDDYNRNTFVSVEAIIINNLDLLFGGMEIKSAHVFRTTRNADVARNEEEAEDLLEMITDEMRELRFAPFVRLEVDCDMPLEVVQRLTMELGLSDKDDVYSICGPMALGELDSLPVKLELNSPLIYTPWTAKTHPRLQGADVFEVIKKGDILLHHPYHSFVTSTQHFVEAAANDPKVVAIKATLYRTNNDSPVISALAKAAESGKQVAVLVELKARFDEVRNMGFAQKLEDAGCNVAYGLVGLKTHCKCIMVVRQEDDGLRTYVHLGTGNYNPRTASVYTDFGLLSCDPDLGMDVADLFKYLTGYHRQVAYRKLLVAPGTMRNEFIWLIEREISNAQAGKPASIIVKCNGLDDQV
;
A
#
# COMPACT_ATOMS: atom_id res chain seq x y z
N MET A 1 25.58 -9.96 -50.34
CA MET A 1 24.86 -9.12 -51.33
C MET A 1 23.46 -8.88 -50.77
N GLY A 2 22.88 -7.68 -50.75
CA GLY A 2 23.47 -6.35 -50.98
C GLY A 2 22.40 -5.25 -51.23
N GLY A 3 22.41 -4.19 -50.42
CA GLY A 3 21.63 -2.95 -50.62
C GLY A 3 20.16 -3.01 -50.16
N ALA A 4 19.52 -1.89 -49.79
CA ALA A 4 20.03 -0.53 -49.56
C ALA A 4 19.12 0.23 -48.56
N ALA A 5 19.57 1.35 -48.00
CA ALA A 5 18.85 2.09 -46.95
C ALA A 5 19.11 3.61 -46.96
N ALA A 6 18.11 4.36 -46.44
CA ALA A 6 18.17 5.73 -45.90
C ALA A 6 18.61 6.90 -46.81
N GLY A 7 18.14 8.13 -46.48
CA GLY A 7 18.61 9.36 -47.13
C GLY A 7 17.66 10.57 -47.07
N LEU A 8 17.41 11.14 -45.89
CA LEU A 8 16.84 12.50 -45.73
C LEU A 8 17.93 13.47 -45.24
N GLY A 9 17.92 14.72 -45.72
CA GLY A 9 18.84 15.76 -45.26
C GLY A 9 18.74 17.08 -46.03
N THR A 10 19.55 18.06 -45.61
CA THR A 10 19.71 19.44 -46.17
C THR A 10 18.52 20.40 -45.98
N THR A 11 18.68 21.70 -45.63
CA THR A 11 19.74 22.40 -44.84
C THR A 11 19.18 23.74 -44.35
N CYS A 12 19.70 24.28 -43.25
CA CYS A 12 19.41 25.66 -42.83
C CYS A 12 20.32 26.69 -43.53
N VAL A 13 19.77 27.83 -43.94
CA VAL A 13 20.52 29.07 -44.23
C VAL A 13 19.73 30.25 -43.65
N GLY A 14 20.38 31.13 -42.89
CA GLY A 14 19.76 32.30 -42.28
C GLY A 14 20.29 33.63 -42.82
N ARG A 15 19.57 34.72 -42.53
CA ARG A 15 20.08 36.10 -42.65
C ARG A 15 19.60 36.96 -41.48
N THR A 16 20.48 37.82 -41.00
CA THR A 16 20.26 38.81 -39.95
C THR A 16 20.01 40.20 -40.53
N LEU A 17 19.35 41.08 -39.77
CA LEU A 17 19.48 42.54 -39.85
C LEU A 17 18.92 43.19 -38.57
N ARG A 18 19.28 44.45 -38.29
CA ARG A 18 18.89 45.20 -37.08
C ARG A 18 17.94 46.37 -37.44
N PRO A 19 17.03 46.80 -36.54
CA PRO A 19 16.31 48.07 -36.65
C PRO A 19 17.01 49.22 -35.89
N GLY A 20 16.69 50.47 -36.25
CA GLY A 20 17.18 51.67 -35.54
C GLY A 20 16.40 52.95 -35.86
N GLU A 21 15.68 53.46 -34.85
CA GLU A 21 15.29 54.86 -34.55
C GLU A 21 14.45 55.74 -35.52
N SER A 22 13.79 56.72 -34.87
CA SER A 22 13.10 57.91 -35.38
C SER A 22 11.72 57.77 -36.09
N SER A 23 10.90 58.84 -36.16
CA SER A 23 10.06 59.41 -35.09
C SER A 23 9.36 60.72 -35.54
N LEU A 24 8.03 60.85 -35.40
CA LEU A 24 7.19 62.09 -35.31
C LEU A 24 5.72 61.60 -35.19
N LEU A 25 4.91 61.94 -34.18
CA LEU A 25 4.09 63.17 -34.03
C LEU A 25 3.15 63.44 -35.23
N GLY A 26 1.82 63.48 -35.10
CA GLY A 26 0.92 63.16 -33.96
C GLY A 26 -0.41 63.93 -34.03
N HIS A 27 -1.51 63.42 -33.45
CA HIS A 27 -2.73 64.18 -33.10
C HIS A 27 -3.62 63.38 -32.11
N LEU A 28 -4.51 64.06 -31.38
CA LEU A 28 -5.46 63.46 -30.41
C LEU A 28 -6.88 63.41 -30.99
N GLU A 29 -7.70 62.41 -30.65
CA GLU A 29 -8.64 62.48 -29.51
C GLU A 29 -9.39 61.15 -29.20
N PHE A 30 -9.96 61.10 -28.00
CA PHE A 30 -10.77 60.11 -27.28
C PHE A 30 -11.33 58.84 -27.97
N GLY A 31 -11.13 57.69 -27.29
CA GLY A 31 -11.91 56.44 -27.45
C GLY A 31 -11.48 55.38 -26.42
N ALA A 32 -12.33 55.03 -25.45
CA ALA A 32 -11.94 54.23 -24.28
C ALA A 32 -11.72 52.72 -24.57
N GLY A 33 -10.70 52.10 -23.95
CA GLY A 33 -10.57 50.63 -23.97
C GLY A 33 -9.25 50.03 -23.45
N LEU A 34 -9.24 49.61 -22.18
CA LEU A 34 -8.38 48.57 -21.55
C LEU A 34 -6.82 48.67 -21.54
N HIS A 35 -6.32 48.28 -20.36
CA HIS A 35 -5.10 47.50 -20.07
C HIS A 35 -3.74 48.16 -19.73
N ALA A 36 -3.13 47.53 -18.71
CA ALA A 36 -1.72 47.53 -18.29
C ALA A 36 -1.01 48.86 -17.94
N LYS A 37 -0.83 49.10 -16.62
CA LYS A 37 0.53 49.05 -16.06
C LYS A 37 0.61 48.76 -14.56
N THR A 38 1.66 48.01 -14.26
CA THR A 38 2.23 47.59 -12.98
C THR A 38 2.08 48.58 -11.80
N ILE A 39 1.52 48.10 -10.68
CA ILE A 39 1.78 48.64 -9.34
C ILE A 39 2.14 47.48 -8.42
N ALA A 40 3.25 47.59 -7.68
CA ALA A 40 3.63 46.61 -6.68
C ALA A 40 2.77 46.76 -5.42
N CYS A 41 2.09 45.70 -4.99
CA CYS A 41 1.33 45.71 -3.75
C CYS A 41 1.99 44.85 -2.67
N ARG A 42 2.27 45.54 -1.57
CA ARG A 42 2.84 45.08 -0.30
C ARG A 42 2.34 43.73 0.20
N ILE A 43 3.25 42.94 0.75
CA ILE A 43 2.92 41.88 1.73
C ILE A 43 2.16 42.54 2.89
N GLY A 44 0.93 42.08 3.14
CA GLY A 44 0.06 42.62 4.18
C GLY A 44 0.46 42.09 5.56
N SER A 45 1.38 42.76 6.24
CA SER A 45 1.66 42.51 7.67
C SER A 45 0.47 42.93 8.53
N GLN A 46 -0.43 42.00 8.86
CA GLN A 46 -1.47 42.26 9.87
C GLN A 46 -0.84 42.36 11.25
N GLN A 47 -0.58 43.60 11.67
CA GLN A 47 -0.28 43.91 13.07
C GLN A 47 -1.47 43.50 13.94
N TRP A 48 -1.22 42.67 14.95
CA TRP A 48 -2.16 42.47 16.04
C TRP A 48 -2.36 43.80 16.77
N ARG A 49 -3.49 44.47 16.52
CA ARG A 49 -3.88 45.67 17.28
C ARG A 49 -4.47 45.25 18.61
N SER A 50 -3.70 45.47 19.67
CA SER A 50 -4.16 45.43 21.05
C SER A 50 -5.49 46.18 21.21
N HIS A 51 -6.49 45.50 21.76
CA HIS A 51 -7.66 46.12 22.35
C HIS A 51 -7.59 45.95 23.87
N SER A 52 -6.98 46.94 24.52
CA SER A 52 -6.99 47.07 25.97
C SER A 52 -8.39 47.47 26.44
N VAL A 53 -9.09 46.55 27.09
CA VAL A 53 -10.28 46.86 27.89
C VAL A 53 -9.89 46.80 29.37
N ALA A 54 -10.24 47.84 30.12
CA ALA A 54 -9.84 48.05 31.51
C ALA A 54 -10.75 47.29 32.51
N PRO A 55 -10.35 47.12 33.79
CA PRO A 55 -10.82 46.00 34.61
C PRO A 55 -12.12 46.23 35.42
N GLY A 56 -12.87 45.15 35.66
CA GLY A 56 -14.11 45.11 36.44
C GLY A 56 -13.99 44.24 37.71
N ILE A 57 -13.70 44.90 38.83
CA ILE A 57 -13.58 44.43 40.21
C ILE A 57 -14.54 43.30 40.63
N PHE A 58 -13.99 42.24 41.26
CA PHE A 58 -14.57 41.68 42.51
C PHE A 58 -13.47 41.08 43.42
N SER A 59 -13.64 41.21 44.74
CA SER A 59 -12.59 40.92 45.73
C SER A 59 -13.10 40.13 46.96
N ARG A 60 -12.32 39.14 47.43
CA ARG A 60 -12.22 38.62 48.82
C ARG A 60 -11.22 37.43 48.85
N THR A 61 -9.97 37.53 49.34
CA THR A 61 -9.44 37.72 50.72
C THR A 61 -9.29 36.46 51.59
N ALA A 62 -8.07 35.87 51.60
CA ALA A 62 -7.40 35.19 52.73
C ALA A 62 -5.89 35.10 52.39
N LYS A 63 -4.96 35.83 53.04
CA LYS A 63 -4.27 35.52 54.32
C LYS A 63 -3.74 34.07 54.37
N ALA A 64 -2.45 33.82 54.09
CA ALA A 64 -1.28 33.92 55.00
C ALA A 64 -1.00 32.57 55.74
N ALA A 65 0.22 32.20 56.16
CA ALA A 65 1.45 32.96 56.38
C ALA A 65 2.76 32.13 56.31
N ASN A 66 3.91 32.83 56.30
CA ASN A 66 5.25 32.45 56.84
C ASN A 66 6.06 31.27 56.24
N ALA A 67 7.40 31.18 56.42
CA ALA A 67 8.47 32.21 56.53
C ALA A 67 9.89 31.56 56.62
N ALA A 68 10.88 32.13 55.90
CA ALA A 68 12.34 31.98 56.11
C ALA A 68 12.95 30.55 56.00
N ALA A 69 14.27 30.32 55.87
CA ALA A 69 15.45 31.20 55.74
C ALA A 69 16.45 30.59 54.70
N ARG A 70 17.37 31.33 54.05
CA ARG A 70 18.81 31.51 54.36
C ARG A 70 19.57 30.22 54.79
N MET A 71 20.82 29.95 54.39
CA MET A 71 21.86 30.80 53.77
C MET A 71 23.01 29.98 53.13
N ALA A 72 23.85 30.64 52.31
CA ALA A 72 25.20 30.26 51.84
C ALA A 72 25.36 28.99 50.97
N SER A 73 26.10 28.91 49.84
CA SER A 73 27.07 29.73 49.08
C SER A 73 28.55 29.30 49.16
N VAL A 74 29.24 29.44 48.01
CA VAL A 74 30.70 29.43 47.75
C VAL A 74 31.32 28.09 47.30
N SER A 75 32.11 28.22 46.24
CA SER A 75 32.86 27.25 45.42
C SER A 75 34.20 26.79 46.01
N SER A 76 34.75 25.68 45.51
CA SER A 76 36.11 25.68 44.89
C SER A 76 36.54 24.34 44.26
N SER A 77 37.08 24.38 43.05
CA SER A 77 38.21 23.54 42.58
C SER A 77 39.52 24.36 42.82
N PRO A 78 40.78 23.82 42.82
CA PRO A 78 41.32 22.87 41.82
C PRO A 78 42.45 21.88 42.27
N GLY A 79 42.91 21.01 41.35
CA GLY A 79 44.21 20.29 41.38
C GLY A 79 44.31 19.03 42.26
N GLY A 80 45.24 18.08 42.04
CA GLY A 80 46.18 17.91 40.91
C GLY A 80 47.22 16.77 41.11
N GLU A 81 47.78 16.26 40.00
CA GLU A 81 49.05 15.51 39.84
C GLU A 81 49.30 14.04 40.35
N ARG A 82 49.91 13.25 39.42
CA ARG A 82 51.01 12.24 39.55
C ARG A 82 50.81 10.77 40.00
N LEU A 83 51.08 9.88 39.01
CA LEU A 83 52.04 8.72 39.01
C LEU A 83 51.79 7.44 39.86
N GLY A 84 51.82 6.27 39.19
CA GLY A 84 52.00 4.95 39.82
C GLY A 84 51.90 3.71 38.88
N ARG A 85 53.03 3.01 38.66
CA ARG A 85 53.18 1.63 38.08
C ARG A 85 54.47 1.01 38.69
N PRO A 86 54.74 -0.31 38.63
CA PRO A 86 53.99 -1.46 38.05
C PRO A 86 53.45 -2.39 39.18
N GLY A 87 53.03 -3.66 39.02
CA GLY A 87 52.84 -4.55 37.86
C GLY A 87 53.89 -5.70 37.73
N GLY A 88 53.46 -6.98 37.64
CA GLY A 88 54.35 -8.11 37.37
C GLY A 88 53.70 -9.52 37.41
N GLN A 89 54.34 -10.48 36.72
CA GLN A 89 54.11 -11.95 36.66
C GLN A 89 52.72 -12.43 36.15
N VAL A 90 52.55 -13.35 35.19
CA VAL A 90 53.30 -14.49 34.60
C VAL A 90 53.25 -15.81 35.38
N LEU A 91 52.53 -16.80 34.82
CA LEU A 91 52.78 -18.22 35.04
C LEU A 91 52.44 -19.03 33.77
N ARG A 92 53.28 -20.00 33.40
CA ARG A 92 53.07 -20.97 32.32
C ARG A 92 52.83 -22.36 32.91
N SER A 93 52.08 -23.20 32.21
CA SER A 93 52.11 -24.66 32.39
C SER A 93 52.18 -25.35 31.02
N VAL A 94 52.92 -26.46 30.93
CA VAL A 94 53.19 -27.20 29.68
C VAL A 94 53.26 -28.70 29.99
N LYS A 95 52.63 -29.54 29.17
CA LYS A 95 52.93 -30.99 29.10
C LYS A 95 53.16 -31.47 27.66
N LYS A 96 54.13 -32.38 27.52
CA LYS A 96 54.55 -33.12 26.31
C LYS A 96 53.63 -34.35 26.12
N LYS A 97 53.64 -35.14 25.02
CA LYS A 97 54.59 -35.29 23.88
C LYS A 97 53.82 -35.23 22.52
N LYS A 98 53.94 -36.05 21.45
CA LYS A 98 54.69 -37.27 21.08
C LYS A 98 55.34 -37.12 19.68
N ASN A 99 54.96 -37.95 18.71
CA ASN A 99 55.50 -38.17 17.35
C ASN A 99 54.30 -38.59 16.44
N GLY A 100 54.33 -38.58 15.09
CA GLY A 100 55.35 -38.11 14.13
C GLY A 100 55.12 -38.64 12.69
N GLY A 101 55.96 -38.22 11.72
CA GLY A 101 55.84 -38.48 10.26
C GLY A 101 55.24 -37.27 9.51
N ALA A 102 55.74 -36.71 8.39
CA ALA A 102 56.69 -37.09 7.31
C ALA A 102 56.18 -38.22 6.39
N LYS A 103 56.09 -38.10 5.06
CA LYS A 103 56.42 -37.08 4.01
C LYS A 103 55.27 -37.07 2.95
N GLY A 104 55.15 -36.26 1.89
CA GLY A 104 55.90 -35.10 1.37
C GLY A 104 55.96 -35.08 -0.18
N GLY A 105 55.51 -33.99 -0.82
CA GLY A 105 55.52 -33.76 -2.29
C GLY A 105 54.31 -34.33 -3.06
N GLY A 106 53.87 -33.79 -4.21
CA GLY A 106 54.15 -32.47 -4.82
C GLY A 106 54.21 -32.43 -6.35
N ARG A 107 53.37 -31.57 -7.00
CA ARG A 107 53.33 -31.24 -8.46
C ARG A 107 52.93 -32.39 -9.42
N ALA A 108 52.48 -32.16 -10.67
CA ALA A 108 51.77 -31.06 -11.36
C ALA A 108 51.42 -31.52 -12.80
N HIS A 109 50.63 -30.72 -13.56
CA HIS A 109 50.30 -30.87 -15.00
C HIS A 109 49.39 -32.07 -15.37
N ALA A 110 48.63 -32.08 -16.48
CA ALA A 110 48.04 -31.00 -17.31
C ALA A 110 47.04 -31.61 -18.32
N ASP A 111 46.20 -30.76 -18.95
CA ASP A 111 45.54 -30.94 -20.28
C ASP A 111 44.55 -32.13 -20.50
N ALA A 112 43.56 -32.10 -21.41
CA ALA A 112 42.79 -31.02 -22.03
C ALA A 112 41.58 -31.57 -22.86
N LEU A 113 40.63 -30.68 -23.23
CA LEU A 113 39.82 -30.65 -24.48
C LEU A 113 38.65 -31.64 -24.77
N VAL A 114 37.69 -31.13 -25.57
CA VAL A 114 36.62 -31.81 -26.40
C VAL A 114 35.46 -32.47 -25.61
N GLN A 115 34.19 -32.00 -25.66
CA GLN A 115 33.15 -32.04 -26.75
C GLN A 115 32.70 -33.48 -27.12
N HIS A 116 31.43 -33.83 -27.40
CA HIS A 116 30.11 -33.15 -27.44
C HIS A 116 28.97 -34.21 -27.18
N PRO A 117 27.64 -33.95 -27.30
CA PRO A 117 26.59 -34.81 -26.69
C PRO A 117 26.02 -35.93 -27.58
N VAL A 118 25.16 -36.76 -26.98
CA VAL A 118 24.19 -37.67 -27.64
C VAL A 118 22.83 -37.56 -26.92
N GLU A 119 21.75 -37.95 -27.60
CA GLU A 119 20.33 -37.70 -27.33
C GLU A 119 19.53 -39.03 -27.44
N LEU A 120 18.21 -39.04 -27.15
CA LEU A 120 17.24 -40.15 -27.39
C LEU A 120 17.36 -41.38 -26.43
N ASP A 121 16.34 -42.22 -26.16
CA ASP A 121 14.91 -42.20 -26.60
C ASP A 121 13.90 -42.95 -25.69
N GLU A 122 12.61 -42.88 -26.10
CA GLU A 122 11.34 -43.59 -25.80
C GLU A 122 11.26 -44.98 -25.08
N GLY A 123 10.03 -45.28 -24.59
CA GLY A 123 9.50 -46.63 -24.24
C GLY A 123 8.97 -46.74 -22.79
N ALA A 124 7.68 -46.75 -22.43
CA ALA A 124 6.40 -47.25 -23.00
C ALA A 124 6.08 -48.73 -22.68
N ASN A 125 4.77 -49.05 -22.55
CA ASN A 125 4.11 -50.33 -22.21
C ASN A 125 4.11 -50.74 -20.70
N ASP A 126 3.08 -51.42 -20.15
CA ASP A 126 1.63 -51.47 -20.45
C ASP A 126 0.84 -52.14 -19.27
N GLU A 127 -0.48 -52.30 -19.44
CA GLU A 127 -1.45 -53.19 -18.77
C GLU A 127 -1.99 -52.88 -17.35
N LYS A 128 -3.33 -53.00 -17.29
CA LYS A 128 -4.25 -53.03 -16.14
C LYS A 128 -4.92 -54.43 -16.11
N PRO A 129 -5.83 -54.77 -15.17
CA PRO A 129 -6.03 -54.32 -13.79
C PRO A 129 -6.13 -55.52 -12.79
N ARG A 130 -6.39 -55.26 -11.49
CA ARG A 130 -7.14 -56.21 -10.64
C ARG A 130 -7.87 -55.52 -9.48
N VAL A 131 -8.92 -56.16 -8.98
CA VAL A 131 -9.83 -55.68 -7.92
C VAL A 131 -9.56 -56.44 -6.62
N ALA A 132 -9.56 -55.73 -5.49
CA ALA A 132 -9.74 -56.28 -4.14
C ALA A 132 -10.26 -55.18 -3.19
N GLU A 133 -10.95 -55.60 -2.11
CA GLU A 133 -11.57 -54.71 -1.12
C GLU A 133 -10.78 -54.67 0.21
N ASN A 134 -11.22 -53.78 1.11
CA ASN A 134 -11.09 -53.84 2.57
C ASN A 134 -9.71 -53.60 3.22
N GLY A 135 -9.72 -53.00 4.42
CA GLY A 135 -9.09 -53.76 5.52
C GLY A 135 -8.22 -53.12 6.61
N ALA A 136 -8.18 -51.79 6.78
CA ALA A 136 -7.81 -51.13 8.06
C ALA A 136 -6.40 -51.37 8.72
N ALA A 137 -6.11 -50.48 9.69
CA ALA A 137 -5.36 -50.72 10.93
C ALA A 137 -3.81 -50.91 10.94
N THR A 138 -3.11 -49.82 11.34
CA THR A 138 -1.92 -49.82 12.25
C THR A 138 -0.59 -50.46 11.73
N ALA A 139 0.62 -50.18 12.24
CA ALA A 139 1.10 -49.40 13.40
C ALA A 139 2.59 -48.97 13.24
N VAL A 140 3.09 -48.10 14.16
CA VAL A 140 4.40 -48.22 14.89
C VAL A 140 5.70 -48.31 14.05
N LEU A 141 6.69 -47.42 14.27
CA LEU A 141 7.68 -47.56 15.35
C LEU A 141 8.41 -46.25 15.74
N THR A 142 9.00 -46.23 16.95
CA THR A 142 9.61 -45.08 17.63
C THR A 142 11.08 -45.32 18.01
N GLY A 143 11.90 -44.25 18.09
CA GLY A 143 13.12 -44.20 18.90
C GLY A 143 14.22 -43.25 18.39
N VAL A 144 15.15 -42.75 19.22
CA VAL A 144 15.29 -42.89 20.69
C VAL A 144 16.33 -41.88 21.26
N LEU A 145 15.98 -41.13 22.35
CA LEU A 145 16.83 -40.55 23.44
C LEU A 145 17.96 -39.52 23.06
N GLU A 146 18.60 -38.72 23.95
CA GLU A 146 18.62 -38.51 25.43
C GLU A 146 19.29 -37.12 25.77
N GLU A 147 18.98 -36.30 26.79
CA GLU A 147 17.67 -35.95 27.38
C GLU A 147 17.27 -34.48 27.07
N GLU A 148 17.57 -33.35 27.76
CA GLU A 148 18.07 -32.94 29.11
C GLU A 148 17.84 -31.38 29.17
N GLU A 149 17.26 -30.61 30.12
CA GLU A 149 16.58 -30.75 31.44
C GLU A 149 15.70 -29.46 31.71
N ASN A 150 15.04 -29.33 32.87
CA ASN A 150 14.43 -28.14 33.51
C ASN A 150 13.32 -27.29 32.81
N GLY A 151 12.07 -27.39 33.30
CA GLY A 151 10.98 -26.45 32.91
C GLY A 151 9.57 -26.61 33.54
N ALA A 152 9.23 -27.76 34.13
CA ALA A 152 7.96 -28.05 34.83
C ALA A 152 6.64 -27.96 34.02
N LEU A 153 6.00 -29.11 33.74
CA LEU A 153 4.65 -29.25 33.17
C LEU A 153 3.76 -30.15 34.04
N LEU A 154 2.46 -29.85 34.08
CA LEU A 154 1.44 -30.64 34.79
C LEU A 154 0.98 -31.87 33.99
N SER A 155 0.41 -32.87 34.68
CA SER A 155 0.10 -34.17 34.07
C SER A 155 -1.25 -34.18 33.33
N LYS A 156 -1.36 -35.10 32.36
CA LYS A 156 -2.56 -35.23 31.49
C LYS A 156 -3.81 -35.77 32.23
N GLU A 157 -3.62 -36.43 33.37
CA GLU A 157 -4.73 -36.99 34.17
C GLU A 157 -5.41 -35.91 35.03
N GLU A 158 -4.65 -34.91 35.53
CA GLU A 158 -5.19 -33.79 36.33
C GLU A 158 -6.16 -32.91 35.53
N LEU A 159 -5.87 -32.70 34.24
CA LEU A 159 -6.76 -31.99 33.31
C LEU A 159 -8.09 -32.72 33.08
N THR A 160 -8.08 -34.05 33.09
CA THR A 160 -9.26 -34.88 32.80
C THR A 160 -10.26 -34.85 33.96
N ASN A 161 -9.78 -34.84 35.21
CA ASN A 161 -10.64 -34.80 36.39
C ASN A 161 -11.38 -33.47 36.57
N LYS A 162 -10.74 -32.33 36.26
CA LYS A 162 -11.40 -31.00 36.32
C LYS A 162 -12.58 -30.83 35.35
N ALA A 163 -12.65 -31.65 34.29
CA ALA A 163 -13.76 -31.60 33.33
C ALA A 163 -15.06 -32.27 33.83
N LEU A 164 -15.01 -33.03 34.95
CA LEU A 164 -16.15 -33.78 35.48
C LEU A 164 -16.95 -33.03 36.57
N GLU A 165 -16.31 -32.17 37.36
CA GLU A 165 -16.98 -31.47 38.48
C GLU A 165 -18.00 -30.40 38.01
N LEU A 166 -17.81 -29.83 36.83
CA LEU A 166 -18.63 -28.73 36.29
C LEU A 166 -19.98 -29.16 35.68
N LYS A 167 -20.37 -30.44 35.76
CA LYS A 167 -21.63 -30.96 35.15
C LYS A 167 -22.77 -31.26 36.15
N HIS A 168 -22.61 -30.95 37.44
CA HIS A 168 -23.60 -31.33 38.48
C HIS A 168 -24.27 -30.17 39.26
N SER A 169 -24.85 -29.20 38.54
CA SER A 169 -25.97 -28.36 39.03
C SER A 169 -26.68 -27.72 37.79
N SER A 170 -27.99 -27.49 37.68
CA SER A 170 -29.15 -27.70 38.57
C SER A 170 -30.43 -28.03 37.76
N LYS A 171 -31.45 -28.65 38.37
CA LYS A 171 -32.83 -28.76 37.83
C LYS A 171 -33.88 -28.29 38.85
N PRO A 172 -34.91 -27.55 38.39
CA PRO A 172 -36.28 -27.67 38.90
C PRO A 172 -37.20 -28.15 37.75
N LYS A 173 -37.86 -29.31 37.87
CA LYS A 173 -39.16 -29.59 38.53
C LYS A 173 -40.38 -29.30 37.64
N VAL A 174 -41.37 -30.18 37.74
CA VAL A 174 -42.63 -30.26 36.98
C VAL A 174 -43.75 -30.63 37.96
N ASP A 175 -44.97 -30.14 37.76
CA ASP A 175 -46.19 -30.61 38.41
C ASP A 175 -47.38 -30.59 37.41
N ASP A 176 -48.38 -31.46 37.60
CA ASP A 176 -49.40 -31.86 36.61
C ASP A 176 -50.72 -31.06 36.61
N ALA A 177 -51.37 -30.90 35.43
CA ALA A 177 -52.85 -30.80 35.32
C ALA A 177 -53.48 -31.00 33.90
N LYS A 178 -54.04 -32.19 33.65
CA LYS A 178 -55.37 -32.48 33.02
C LYS A 178 -55.92 -31.65 31.82
N HIS A 179 -55.74 -32.21 30.61
CA HIS A 179 -56.79 -32.67 29.66
C HIS A 179 -57.91 -31.74 29.08
N ARG A 180 -58.00 -31.74 27.73
CA ARG A 180 -59.12 -31.40 26.79
C ARG A 180 -59.38 -29.93 26.36
N PRO A 181 -60.01 -29.70 25.17
CA PRO A 181 -59.66 -28.56 24.30
C PRO A 181 -60.81 -27.58 23.99
N ARG A 182 -60.51 -26.43 23.37
CA ARG A 182 -61.51 -25.63 22.62
C ARG A 182 -60.95 -24.65 21.56
N LYS A 183 -61.36 -24.91 20.30
CA LYS A 183 -61.64 -24.02 19.15
C LYS A 183 -60.63 -22.93 18.72
N ALA A 184 -60.49 -22.80 17.40
CA ALA A 184 -59.63 -21.84 16.72
C ALA A 184 -60.09 -20.38 16.82
N ARG A 185 -59.15 -19.46 16.58
CA ARG A 185 -59.39 -18.04 16.28
C ARG A 185 -58.52 -17.67 15.08
N ALA A 186 -59.08 -16.94 14.11
CA ALA A 186 -58.38 -16.63 12.85
C ALA A 186 -57.13 -15.75 13.08
N PRO A 187 -56.09 -15.85 12.23
CA PRO A 187 -54.93 -14.98 12.32
C PRO A 187 -55.33 -13.53 12.05
N LYS A 188 -54.84 -12.61 12.89
CA LYS A 188 -54.73 -11.20 12.48
C LYS A 188 -53.62 -11.10 11.44
N LYS A 189 -53.71 -10.10 10.55
CA LYS A 189 -52.57 -9.71 9.72
C LYS A 189 -51.37 -9.41 10.62
N ALA A 190 -50.20 -9.91 10.25
CA ALA A 190 -48.94 -9.37 10.74
C ALA A 190 -48.66 -8.07 9.95
N ASP A 191 -48.25 -7.02 10.64
CA ASP A 191 -47.82 -5.79 9.99
C ASP A 191 -46.47 -6.01 9.33
N SER A 192 -46.35 -5.61 8.06
CA SER A 192 -45.11 -5.71 7.29
C SER A 192 -44.08 -4.71 7.82
N VAL A 193 -42.95 -5.21 8.32
CA VAL A 193 -41.78 -4.37 8.60
C VAL A 193 -41.29 -3.79 7.26
N ALA A 194 -41.48 -2.50 7.06
CA ALA A 194 -40.96 -1.81 5.89
C ALA A 194 -39.44 -1.73 6.01
N VAL A 195 -38.72 -2.17 4.97
CA VAL A 195 -37.29 -1.88 4.83
C VAL A 195 -37.18 -0.40 4.45
N GLU A 196 -36.48 0.38 5.27
CA GLU A 196 -36.32 1.81 5.07
C GLU A 196 -35.28 2.04 3.95
N VAL A 197 -35.78 2.31 2.74
CA VAL A 197 -34.93 2.61 1.57
C VAL A 197 -34.23 3.95 1.81
N CYS A 198 -32.94 3.89 2.12
CA CYS A 198 -32.13 5.07 2.41
C CYS A 198 -32.03 5.95 1.15
N GLN A 199 -32.48 7.20 1.24
CA GLN A 199 -32.32 8.17 0.15
C GLN A 199 -30.92 8.79 0.21
N PRO A 200 -30.22 8.94 -0.93
CA PRO A 200 -28.89 9.52 -0.97
C PRO A 200 -28.91 11.00 -0.51
N PRO A 201 -27.83 11.48 0.15
CA PRO A 201 -27.78 12.83 0.69
C PRO A 201 -27.68 13.88 -0.43
N ALA A 202 -28.65 14.80 -0.46
CA ALA A 202 -28.75 15.83 -1.50
C ALA A 202 -27.43 16.62 -1.70
N VAL A 203 -27.04 16.79 -2.96
CA VAL A 203 -25.81 17.48 -3.38
C VAL A 203 -25.70 18.87 -2.73
N GLY A 204 -24.71 19.02 -1.84
CA GLY A 204 -24.47 20.23 -1.05
C GLY A 204 -24.64 20.06 0.47
N ASN A 205 -25.37 19.05 0.93
CA ASN A 205 -25.57 18.78 2.37
C ASN A 205 -24.59 17.74 2.95
N VAL A 206 -23.68 17.18 2.16
CA VAL A 206 -22.66 16.25 2.64
C VAL A 206 -21.60 17.04 3.44
N VAL A 207 -21.77 17.08 4.76
CA VAL A 207 -20.75 17.63 5.66
C VAL A 207 -19.53 16.71 5.63
N MET A 208 -18.35 17.29 5.34
CA MET A 208 -17.12 16.55 5.03
C MET A 208 -15.94 17.02 5.90
N PRO A 209 -15.34 16.14 6.74
CA PRO A 209 -15.74 14.76 7.04
C PRO A 209 -17.15 14.68 7.66
N PRO A 210 -17.77 13.48 7.77
CA PRO A 210 -19.00 13.30 8.53
C PRO A 210 -18.90 13.99 9.90
N GLN A 211 -20.00 14.61 10.34
CA GLN A 211 -19.98 15.45 11.54
C GLN A 211 -19.42 14.70 12.76
N LYS A 212 -18.66 15.44 13.57
CA LYS A 212 -18.18 14.99 14.89
C LYS A 212 -19.35 14.32 15.61
N GLN A 213 -19.21 13.04 15.95
CA GLN A 213 -20.32 12.29 16.52
C GLN A 213 -20.57 12.79 17.94
N ASP A 214 -21.72 13.45 18.12
CA ASP A 214 -22.13 14.03 19.39
C ASP A 214 -22.19 12.95 20.47
N GLY A 215 -21.31 13.10 21.46
CA GLY A 215 -20.87 12.02 22.34
C GLY A 215 -19.35 12.02 22.58
N LEU A 216 -18.56 12.58 21.65
CA LEU A 216 -17.10 12.76 21.77
C LEU A 216 -16.70 14.21 22.12
N GLU A 217 -17.47 14.88 22.98
CA GLU A 217 -17.16 16.20 23.55
C GLU A 217 -16.63 16.05 24.99
N ALA A 218 -15.45 15.44 25.14
CA ALA A 218 -14.64 15.64 26.33
C ALA A 218 -13.86 16.96 26.19
N ASP A 219 -13.94 17.85 27.17
CA ASP A 219 -13.14 19.09 27.17
C ASP A 219 -11.66 18.76 27.46
N VAL A 220 -10.90 18.63 26.38
CA VAL A 220 -9.46 18.31 26.41
C VAL A 220 -8.62 19.37 27.12
N ALA A 221 -9.12 20.59 27.36
CA ALA A 221 -8.37 21.64 28.04
C ALA A 221 -8.10 21.33 29.53
N GLY A 222 -8.85 20.39 30.13
CA GLY A 222 -8.65 19.91 31.50
C GLY A 222 -8.00 18.52 31.62
N ILE A 223 -7.66 17.86 30.51
CA ILE A 223 -7.19 16.47 30.51
C ILE A 223 -5.65 16.44 30.59
N GLY A 224 -5.11 15.67 31.56
CA GLY A 224 -3.66 15.47 31.69
C GLY A 224 -3.08 14.75 30.47
N ILE A 225 -1.82 15.05 30.13
CA ILE A 225 -1.20 14.53 28.90
C ILE A 225 -1.19 12.99 28.86
N ASP A 226 -0.99 12.34 30.01
CA ASP A 226 -1.00 10.89 30.17
C ASP A 226 -2.38 10.28 29.87
N THR A 227 -3.45 11.06 30.04
CA THR A 227 -4.82 10.65 29.70
C THR A 227 -5.18 11.00 28.25
N LEU A 228 -4.62 12.08 27.68
CA LEU A 228 -4.78 12.39 26.24
C LEU A 228 -4.13 11.33 25.35
N VAL A 229 -2.97 10.78 25.76
CA VAL A 229 -2.26 9.69 25.05
C VAL A 229 -3.09 8.39 25.03
N VAL A 230 -3.98 8.19 25.99
CA VAL A 230 -4.81 6.96 26.16
C VAL A 230 -6.28 7.18 25.75
N ALA A 231 -6.66 8.37 25.26
CA ALA A 231 -8.05 8.70 24.97
C ALA A 231 -8.54 8.14 23.61
N ASP A 232 -9.23 6.98 23.65
CA ASP A 232 -9.99 6.36 22.54
C ASP A 232 -10.63 7.37 21.57
N SER A 233 -11.29 8.40 22.12
CA SER A 233 -12.04 9.42 21.39
C SER A 233 -11.22 10.30 20.43
N VAL A 234 -9.88 10.31 20.55
CA VAL A 234 -8.98 11.17 19.76
C VAL A 234 -8.18 10.38 18.72
N TYR A 235 -7.97 9.07 18.92
CA TYR A 235 -6.86 8.35 18.26
C TYR A 235 -7.17 6.93 17.75
N ASN A 236 -8.42 6.62 17.38
CA ASN A 236 -8.66 5.37 16.63
C ASN A 236 -8.00 5.46 15.22
N LYS A 237 -6.88 4.75 15.05
CA LYS A 237 -6.06 4.72 13.82
C LYS A 237 -6.81 4.29 12.55
N GLU A 238 -7.92 3.57 12.68
CA GLU A 238 -8.71 3.07 11.54
C GLU A 238 -9.76 4.08 11.10
N LEU A 239 -10.46 4.71 12.05
CA LEU A 239 -11.32 5.85 11.77
C LEU A 239 -10.50 7.06 11.27
N SER A 240 -9.29 7.26 11.78
CA SER A 240 -8.36 8.28 11.26
C SER A 240 -7.95 8.00 9.81
N TRP A 241 -7.74 6.73 9.43
CA TRP A 241 -7.46 6.36 8.06
C TRP A 241 -8.70 6.55 7.15
N LEU A 242 -9.90 6.22 7.64
CA LEU A 242 -11.15 6.49 6.92
C LEU A 242 -11.42 7.99 6.75
N ALA A 243 -11.08 8.83 7.75
CA ALA A 243 -11.15 10.28 7.64
C ALA A 243 -10.17 10.82 6.57
N PHE A 244 -8.99 10.23 6.43
CA PHE A 244 -8.11 10.50 5.29
C PHE A 244 -8.76 10.09 3.95
N ASN A 245 -9.37 8.90 3.85
CA ASN A 245 -9.99 8.47 2.59
C ASN A 245 -11.24 9.29 2.25
N TRP A 246 -11.98 9.78 3.24
CA TRP A 246 -13.03 10.79 3.06
C TRP A 246 -12.47 12.09 2.46
N ARG A 247 -11.25 12.52 2.78
CA ARG A 247 -10.60 13.66 2.09
C ARG A 247 -10.27 13.35 0.61
N VAL A 248 -10.14 12.08 0.23
CA VAL A 248 -10.03 11.66 -1.19
C VAL A 248 -11.40 11.69 -1.86
N VAL A 249 -12.45 11.15 -1.24
CA VAL A 249 -13.85 11.26 -1.73
C VAL A 249 -14.28 12.73 -1.88
N HIS A 250 -13.86 13.62 -0.99
CA HIS A 250 -14.11 15.05 -1.09
C HIS A 250 -13.58 15.67 -2.41
N MET A 251 -12.48 15.17 -2.96
CA MET A 251 -11.98 15.64 -4.26
C MET A 251 -12.90 15.23 -5.42
N ALA A 252 -13.67 14.14 -5.28
CA ALA A 252 -14.73 13.77 -6.22
C ALA A 252 -16.03 14.56 -6.00
N LEU A 253 -16.34 14.98 -4.77
CA LEU A 253 -17.49 15.83 -4.45
C LEU A 253 -17.26 17.31 -4.83
N ASP A 254 -16.01 17.78 -4.88
CA ASP A 254 -15.68 19.16 -5.18
C ASP A 254 -15.85 19.50 -6.67
N VAL A 255 -16.82 20.37 -6.97
CA VAL A 255 -17.12 20.87 -8.33
C VAL A 255 -15.98 21.69 -8.96
N ARG A 256 -14.94 22.06 -8.20
CA ARG A 256 -13.71 22.68 -8.72
C ARG A 256 -12.74 21.66 -9.33
N THR A 257 -12.90 20.39 -9.01
CA THR A 257 -12.13 19.29 -9.60
C THR A 257 -12.63 19.02 -11.04
N PRO A 258 -11.76 18.95 -12.06
CA PRO A 258 -12.17 18.62 -13.42
C PRO A 258 -12.86 17.24 -13.51
N LEU A 259 -13.82 17.10 -14.41
CA LEU A 259 -14.84 16.04 -14.29
C LEU A 259 -14.32 14.59 -14.38
N LEU A 260 -13.29 14.31 -15.18
CA LEU A 260 -12.64 13.00 -15.19
C LEU A 260 -11.66 12.80 -14.03
N GLU A 261 -11.17 13.89 -13.43
CA GLU A 261 -10.43 13.83 -12.17
C GLU A 261 -11.36 13.48 -11.01
N ARG A 262 -12.62 13.96 -11.02
CA ARG A 262 -13.65 13.53 -10.05
C ARG A 262 -13.86 12.01 -10.11
N LEU A 263 -14.03 11.47 -11.32
CA LEU A 263 -14.11 10.03 -11.58
C LEU A 263 -12.85 9.28 -11.11
N ARG A 264 -11.65 9.82 -11.36
CA ARG A 264 -10.39 9.25 -10.83
C ARG A 264 -10.33 9.27 -9.30
N PHE A 265 -10.82 10.31 -8.63
CA PHE A 265 -10.85 10.34 -7.16
C PHE A 265 -11.84 9.33 -6.56
N LEU A 266 -12.95 9.01 -7.24
CA LEU A 266 -13.79 7.86 -6.88
C LEU A 266 -12.99 6.54 -7.00
N ALA A 267 -12.30 6.32 -8.13
CA ALA A 267 -11.48 5.12 -8.32
C ALA A 267 -10.32 5.01 -7.31
N ILE A 268 -9.61 6.10 -7.02
CA ILE A 268 -8.55 6.12 -6.00
C ILE A 268 -9.12 5.84 -4.61
N SER A 269 -10.22 6.47 -4.22
CA SER A 269 -10.83 6.23 -2.90
C SER A 269 -11.40 4.81 -2.75
N ALA A 270 -11.86 4.18 -3.83
CA ALA A 270 -12.24 2.77 -3.84
C ALA A 270 -11.02 1.82 -3.76
N ARG A 271 -9.95 2.06 -4.54
CA ARG A 271 -8.70 1.27 -4.43
C ARG A 271 -8.02 1.41 -3.06
N ASN A 272 -8.16 2.57 -2.42
CA ASN A 272 -7.75 2.75 -1.03
C ASN A 272 -8.57 1.86 -0.08
N LEU A 273 -9.90 1.79 -0.23
CA LEU A 273 -10.75 0.88 0.55
C LEU A 273 -10.36 -0.59 0.32
N ASP A 274 -10.10 -0.99 -0.93
CA ASP A 274 -9.62 -2.34 -1.26
C ASP A 274 -8.35 -2.71 -0.45
N GLU A 275 -7.33 -1.83 -0.41
CA GLU A 275 -6.13 -2.06 0.42
C GLU A 275 -6.44 -2.09 1.93
N PHE A 276 -7.32 -1.21 2.41
CA PHE A 276 -7.71 -1.14 3.82
C PHE A 276 -8.45 -2.39 4.29
N PHE A 277 -9.38 -2.93 3.48
CA PHE A 277 -10.02 -4.21 3.75
C PHE A 277 -9.01 -5.36 3.73
N CYS A 278 -8.20 -5.46 2.67
CA CYS A 278 -7.17 -6.49 2.56
C CYS A 278 -6.23 -6.55 3.77
N LYS A 279 -5.83 -5.40 4.34
CA LYS A 279 -4.77 -5.35 5.37
C LYS A 279 -5.30 -5.08 6.77
N ARG A 280 -6.06 -4.01 6.96
CA ARG A 280 -6.45 -3.55 8.31
C ARG A 280 -7.65 -4.33 8.85
N ILE A 281 -8.65 -4.61 8.02
CA ILE A 281 -9.81 -5.43 8.41
C ILE A 281 -9.43 -6.91 8.54
N GLY A 282 -8.59 -7.42 7.63
CA GLY A 282 -7.98 -8.74 7.78
C GLY A 282 -7.20 -8.91 9.10
N ALA A 283 -6.43 -7.90 9.51
CA ALA A 283 -5.74 -7.92 10.81
C ALA A 283 -6.72 -7.89 12.00
N LEU A 284 -7.72 -7.01 12.01
CA LEU A 284 -8.71 -6.92 13.09
C LEU A 284 -9.51 -8.22 13.26
N LYS A 285 -9.97 -8.84 12.15
CA LYS A 285 -10.70 -10.12 12.19
C LYS A 285 -9.87 -11.28 12.75
N ARG A 286 -8.56 -11.31 12.49
CA ARG A 286 -7.67 -12.30 13.13
C ARG A 286 -7.54 -12.06 14.64
N GLN A 287 -7.55 -10.80 15.10
CA GLN A 287 -7.52 -10.48 16.54
C GLN A 287 -8.83 -10.87 17.24
N GLU A 288 -9.98 -10.62 16.60
CA GLU A 288 -11.29 -11.13 17.03
C GLU A 288 -11.28 -12.67 17.12
N ALA A 289 -10.94 -13.37 16.04
CA ALA A 289 -10.94 -14.83 15.98
C ALA A 289 -9.95 -15.50 16.96
N ALA A 290 -8.85 -14.82 17.29
CA ALA A 290 -7.88 -15.27 18.30
C ALA A 290 -8.29 -14.93 19.75
N GLY A 291 -9.45 -14.29 19.98
CA GLY A 291 -9.94 -13.98 21.32
C GLY A 291 -9.11 -12.92 22.06
N VAL A 292 -8.47 -11.99 21.33
CA VAL A 292 -7.54 -10.97 21.87
C VAL A 292 -8.20 -10.01 22.87
N GLU A 293 -9.54 -9.94 22.91
CA GLU A 293 -10.30 -9.26 23.98
C GLU A 293 -9.82 -9.61 25.39
N ASN A 294 -9.39 -10.85 25.61
CA ASN A 294 -8.90 -11.32 26.91
C ASN A 294 -7.62 -10.61 27.40
N LEU A 295 -6.85 -9.97 26.52
CA LEU A 295 -5.63 -9.22 26.88
C LEU A 295 -5.92 -7.78 27.33
N ILE A 296 -7.10 -7.23 27.04
CA ILE A 296 -7.50 -5.87 27.46
C ILE A 296 -7.71 -5.79 28.99
N ASN A 297 -7.92 -6.95 29.64
CA ASN A 297 -8.10 -7.07 31.10
C ASN A 297 -6.93 -6.56 31.96
N VAL A 298 -5.79 -6.19 31.38
CA VAL A 298 -4.61 -5.67 32.11
C VAL A 298 -4.73 -4.16 32.41
N GLN A 299 -5.48 -3.38 31.63
CA GLN A 299 -5.74 -1.94 31.88
C GLN A 299 -7.21 -1.59 31.58
N PRO A 300 -8.09 -1.48 32.60
CA PRO A 300 -9.56 -1.39 32.40
C PRO A 300 -10.13 -0.07 31.83
N LEU A 301 -9.31 0.80 31.22
CA LEU A 301 -9.70 2.15 30.82
C LEU A 301 -9.34 2.43 29.36
N MET A 302 -10.37 2.56 28.52
CA MET A 302 -10.33 3.18 27.19
C MET A 302 -9.43 2.47 26.15
N ALA A 303 -9.83 1.27 25.74
CA ALA A 303 -9.38 0.66 24.48
C ALA A 303 -10.54 -0.11 23.81
N TRP A 304 -10.86 0.22 22.56
CA TRP A 304 -11.92 -0.47 21.80
C TRP A 304 -11.56 -1.93 21.46
N THR A 305 -12.46 -2.88 21.74
CA THR A 305 -12.29 -4.28 21.31
C THR A 305 -12.30 -4.39 19.77
N PRO A 306 -11.66 -5.41 19.16
CA PRO A 306 -11.69 -5.60 17.71
C PRO A 306 -13.11 -5.55 17.11
N GLN A 307 -14.07 -6.13 17.81
CA GLN A 307 -15.50 -6.16 17.45
C GLN A 307 -16.13 -4.76 17.46
N GLN A 308 -15.78 -3.92 18.44
CA GLN A 308 -16.21 -2.52 18.47
C GLN A 308 -15.59 -1.74 17.30
N GLN A 309 -14.29 -1.92 17.03
CA GLN A 309 -13.60 -1.28 15.92
C GLN A 309 -14.21 -1.67 14.56
N LEU A 310 -14.43 -2.97 14.32
CA LEU A 310 -15.07 -3.50 13.11
C LEU A 310 -16.47 -2.92 12.90
N LYS A 311 -17.31 -2.91 13.94
CA LYS A 311 -18.67 -2.35 13.88
C LYS A 311 -18.70 -0.86 13.52
N TYR A 312 -17.83 -0.05 14.13
CA TYR A 312 -17.75 1.38 13.82
C TYR A 312 -17.22 1.61 12.41
N VAL A 313 -16.19 0.88 12.00
CA VAL A 313 -15.64 0.94 10.64
C VAL A 313 -16.68 0.56 9.58
N ALA A 314 -17.44 -0.54 9.76
CA ALA A 314 -18.46 -0.97 8.82
C ALA A 314 -19.55 0.11 8.59
N ARG A 315 -19.92 0.86 9.65
CA ARG A 315 -20.84 1.99 9.55
C ARG A 315 -20.24 3.15 8.74
N GLU A 316 -19.01 3.58 9.03
CA GLU A 316 -18.38 4.69 8.30
C GLU A 316 -18.07 4.33 6.83
N VAL A 317 -17.72 3.07 6.55
CA VAL A 317 -17.50 2.58 5.18
C VAL A 317 -18.79 2.57 4.37
N ARG A 318 -19.92 2.13 4.94
CA ARG A 318 -21.22 2.15 4.24
C ARG A 318 -21.57 3.56 3.77
N LEU A 319 -21.54 4.54 4.68
CA LEU A 319 -21.77 5.95 4.35
C LEU A 319 -20.81 6.47 3.27
N MET A 320 -19.54 6.02 3.27
CA MET A 320 -18.55 6.36 2.25
C MET A 320 -18.89 5.76 0.88
N VAL A 321 -19.27 4.48 0.83
CA VAL A 321 -19.66 3.77 -0.39
C VAL A 321 -20.96 4.34 -0.97
N ASP A 322 -21.98 4.57 -0.15
CA ASP A 322 -23.24 5.18 -0.56
C ASP A 322 -23.00 6.57 -1.19
N THR A 323 -22.11 7.36 -0.58
CA THR A 323 -21.73 8.69 -1.08
C THR A 323 -20.87 8.62 -2.36
N GLN A 324 -20.00 7.62 -2.50
CA GLN A 324 -19.24 7.37 -3.74
C GLN A 324 -20.18 7.01 -4.90
N ILE A 325 -21.18 6.16 -4.64
CA ILE A 325 -22.19 5.74 -5.62
C ILE A 325 -23.07 6.91 -6.04
N ALA A 326 -23.66 7.66 -5.10
CA ALA A 326 -24.49 8.82 -5.42
C ALA A 326 -23.71 9.90 -6.21
N CYS A 327 -22.45 10.16 -5.83
CA CYS A 327 -21.57 11.06 -6.57
C CYS A 327 -21.31 10.59 -8.01
N LEU A 328 -21.20 9.27 -8.23
CA LEU A 328 -21.02 8.68 -9.55
C LEU A 328 -22.29 8.79 -10.40
N THR A 329 -23.43 8.34 -9.88
CA THR A 329 -24.65 8.13 -10.65
C THR A 329 -25.50 9.39 -10.82
N GLU A 330 -25.53 10.30 -9.84
CA GLU A 330 -26.39 11.49 -9.87
C GLU A 330 -25.71 12.75 -10.43
N ASP A 331 -24.38 12.83 -10.32
CA ASP A 331 -23.59 14.01 -10.73
C ASP A 331 -22.58 13.67 -11.85
N VAL A 332 -21.60 12.81 -11.57
CA VAL A 332 -20.45 12.61 -12.46
C VAL A 332 -20.83 11.99 -13.80
N LEU A 333 -21.57 10.88 -13.83
CA LEU A 333 -22.01 10.25 -15.09
C LEU A 333 -23.00 11.14 -15.87
N PRO A 334 -24.04 11.76 -15.27
CA PRO A 334 -24.90 12.71 -15.97
C PRO A 334 -24.19 13.96 -16.50
N ALA A 335 -23.11 14.42 -15.84
CA ALA A 335 -22.27 15.49 -16.33
C ALA A 335 -21.35 15.04 -17.48
N LEU A 336 -20.86 13.79 -17.47
CA LEU A 336 -20.06 13.20 -18.55
C LEU A 336 -20.91 12.95 -19.81
N LYS A 337 -22.16 12.45 -19.67
CA LYS A 337 -23.12 12.26 -20.78
C LYS A 337 -23.37 13.58 -21.52
N LYS A 338 -23.46 14.71 -20.78
CA LYS A 338 -23.51 16.10 -21.33
C LYS A 338 -22.22 16.60 -22.01
N LYS A 339 -21.13 15.82 -21.98
CA LYS A 339 -19.83 16.10 -22.60
C LYS A 339 -19.44 15.08 -23.67
N GLY A 340 -20.37 14.20 -24.09
CA GLY A 340 -20.10 13.15 -25.08
C GLY A 340 -19.24 12.02 -24.51
N LEU A 341 -19.34 11.77 -23.21
CA LEU A 341 -18.69 10.67 -22.50
C LEU A 341 -19.75 9.82 -21.83
N ASN A 342 -20.05 8.68 -22.43
CA ASN A 342 -21.20 7.87 -22.07
C ASN A 342 -20.72 6.53 -21.49
N LEU A 343 -21.05 6.27 -20.23
CA LEU A 343 -21.22 4.89 -19.78
C LEU A 343 -22.70 4.54 -20.01
N VAL A 344 -22.96 3.44 -20.70
CA VAL A 344 -24.32 3.00 -21.08
C VAL A 344 -24.59 1.59 -20.59
N ASP A 345 -25.79 1.38 -20.08
CA ASP A 345 -26.27 0.04 -19.72
C ASP A 345 -26.59 -0.75 -20.99
N TYR A 346 -26.45 -2.08 -20.93
CA TYR A 346 -26.64 -2.92 -22.12
C TYR A 346 -28.04 -2.77 -22.73
N ASP A 347 -29.05 -2.40 -21.94
CA ASP A 347 -30.41 -2.18 -22.45
C ASP A 347 -30.66 -0.83 -23.13
N GLU A 348 -29.83 0.20 -22.91
CA GLU A 348 -29.88 1.43 -23.72
C GLU A 348 -29.44 1.19 -25.18
N LEU A 349 -28.74 0.08 -25.45
CA LEU A 349 -28.07 -0.18 -26.74
C LEU A 349 -29.02 -0.48 -27.90
N HIS A 350 -28.67 0.01 -29.08
CA HIS A 350 -29.35 -0.34 -30.32
C HIS A 350 -29.09 -1.80 -30.72
N LEU A 351 -30.04 -2.41 -31.45
CA LEU A 351 -29.96 -3.83 -31.84
C LEU A 351 -28.65 -4.17 -32.56
N HIS A 352 -28.19 -3.31 -33.47
CA HIS A 352 -26.93 -3.52 -34.21
C HIS A 352 -25.67 -3.43 -33.33
N GLU A 353 -25.74 -2.76 -32.16
CA GLU A 353 -24.66 -2.73 -31.16
C GLU A 353 -24.71 -4.01 -30.33
N LYS A 354 -25.92 -4.45 -29.90
CA LYS A 354 -26.13 -5.74 -29.22
C LYS A 354 -25.64 -6.93 -30.06
N ASP A 355 -25.94 -6.95 -31.37
CA ASP A 355 -25.46 -7.98 -32.31
C ASP A 355 -23.93 -8.03 -32.38
N GLN A 356 -23.26 -6.88 -32.38
CA GLN A 356 -21.80 -6.79 -32.42
C GLN A 356 -21.14 -7.17 -31.09
N LEU A 357 -21.73 -6.79 -29.96
CA LEU A 357 -21.27 -7.21 -28.64
C LEU A 357 -21.43 -8.72 -28.46
N ARG A 358 -22.48 -9.33 -29.04
CA ARG A 358 -22.68 -10.77 -29.09
C ARG A 358 -21.67 -11.49 -30.00
N LEU A 359 -21.26 -10.89 -31.12
CA LEU A 359 -20.13 -11.38 -31.93
C LEU A 359 -18.79 -11.26 -31.19
N TYR A 360 -18.55 -10.15 -30.50
CA TYR A 360 -17.36 -9.95 -29.67
C TYR A 360 -17.32 -10.92 -28.49
N PHE A 361 -18.46 -11.19 -27.84
CA PHE A 361 -18.57 -12.21 -26.81
C PHE A 361 -18.13 -13.59 -27.34
N LYS A 362 -18.73 -14.06 -28.44
CA LYS A 362 -18.38 -15.34 -29.07
C LYS A 362 -16.90 -15.46 -29.47
N SER A 363 -16.31 -14.37 -29.97
CA SER A 363 -14.95 -14.38 -30.50
C SER A 363 -13.85 -14.07 -29.47
N SER A 364 -14.19 -13.57 -28.27
CA SER A 364 -13.19 -13.02 -27.35
C SER A 364 -13.50 -13.14 -25.85
N LEU A 365 -14.72 -13.52 -25.46
CA LEU A 365 -15.10 -13.73 -24.06
C LEU A 365 -15.51 -15.18 -23.81
N GLU A 366 -16.43 -15.73 -24.60
CA GLU A 366 -16.88 -17.14 -24.51
C GLU A 366 -15.72 -18.15 -24.43
N PRO A 367 -14.64 -18.07 -25.24
CA PRO A 367 -13.57 -19.07 -25.23
C PRO A 367 -12.65 -19.04 -23.99
N ILE A 368 -12.82 -18.05 -23.10
CA ILE A 368 -12.01 -17.85 -21.89
C ILE A 368 -12.86 -17.76 -20.61
N LEU A 369 -14.17 -17.99 -20.71
CA LEU A 369 -15.09 -18.03 -19.59
C LEU A 369 -15.46 -19.49 -19.28
N THR A 370 -15.17 -19.94 -18.06
CA THR A 370 -15.60 -21.25 -17.58
C THR A 370 -16.82 -21.07 -16.67
N PRO A 371 -18.01 -21.53 -17.06
CA PRO A 371 -19.15 -21.61 -16.14
C PRO A 371 -18.92 -22.72 -15.12
N LEU A 372 -19.03 -22.41 -13.83
CA LEU A 372 -18.79 -23.34 -12.72
C LEU A 372 -20.09 -23.58 -11.95
N ALA A 373 -20.69 -24.76 -12.11
CA ALA A 373 -21.85 -25.18 -11.33
C ALA A 373 -21.49 -25.36 -9.84
N VAL A 374 -22.47 -25.17 -8.94
CA VAL A 374 -22.29 -25.33 -7.49
C VAL A 374 -23.43 -26.16 -6.88
N ASP A 375 -23.11 -27.40 -6.56
CA ASP A 375 -24.04 -28.44 -6.07
C ASP A 375 -23.29 -29.47 -5.19
N PRO A 376 -23.95 -30.50 -4.61
CA PRO A 376 -23.27 -31.46 -3.74
C PRO A 376 -22.15 -32.31 -4.38
N GLY A 377 -22.07 -32.37 -5.72
CA GLY A 377 -20.95 -32.96 -6.46
C GLY A 377 -19.90 -31.93 -6.93
N HIS A 378 -20.31 -30.67 -7.13
CA HIS A 378 -19.45 -29.56 -7.55
C HIS A 378 -19.33 -28.51 -6.42
N PRO A 379 -18.28 -28.60 -5.55
CA PRO A 379 -18.12 -27.70 -4.41
C PRO A 379 -17.85 -26.25 -4.86
N PHE A 380 -18.12 -25.28 -3.96
CA PHE A 380 -17.98 -23.86 -4.25
C PHE A 380 -16.58 -23.50 -4.81
N PRO A 381 -16.51 -22.84 -5.99
CA PRO A 381 -15.26 -22.68 -6.72
C PRO A 381 -14.32 -21.64 -6.09
N TYR A 382 -13.06 -21.69 -6.50
CA TYR A 382 -12.08 -20.69 -6.11
C TYR A 382 -12.42 -19.31 -6.69
N ILE A 383 -12.77 -18.36 -5.82
CA ILE A 383 -12.92 -16.93 -6.17
C ILE A 383 -11.63 -16.17 -5.85
N GLY A 384 -11.13 -15.42 -6.83
CA GLY A 384 -9.92 -14.60 -6.71
C GLY A 384 -10.14 -13.31 -5.90
N ASN A 385 -9.07 -12.80 -5.30
CA ASN A 385 -9.13 -11.52 -4.59
C ASN A 385 -9.41 -10.35 -5.56
N LEU A 386 -10.27 -9.41 -5.14
CA LEU A 386 -10.72 -8.23 -5.91
C LEU A 386 -11.35 -8.54 -7.28
N THR A 387 -11.64 -9.81 -7.56
CA THR A 387 -12.20 -10.28 -8.84
C THR A 387 -13.72 -10.09 -8.85
N SER A 388 -14.24 -9.52 -9.94
CA SER A 388 -15.67 -9.51 -10.24
C SER A 388 -16.11 -10.88 -10.77
N SER A 389 -17.19 -11.41 -10.21
CA SER A 389 -17.81 -12.67 -10.62
C SER A 389 -19.32 -12.48 -10.76
N ILE A 390 -19.96 -13.30 -11.58
CA ILE A 390 -21.40 -13.26 -11.82
C ILE A 390 -22.01 -14.51 -11.17
N ALA A 391 -22.93 -14.31 -10.24
CA ALA A 391 -23.74 -15.35 -9.62
C ALA A 391 -25.00 -15.56 -10.48
N VAL A 392 -25.16 -16.76 -11.04
CA VAL A 392 -26.22 -17.09 -11.99
C VAL A 392 -27.16 -18.13 -11.36
N VAL A 393 -28.45 -17.80 -11.31
CA VAL A 393 -29.52 -18.74 -10.95
C VAL A 393 -30.11 -19.30 -12.23
N LEU A 394 -30.07 -20.62 -12.36
CA LEU A 394 -30.56 -21.37 -13.51
C LEU A 394 -31.75 -22.22 -13.07
N LYS A 395 -32.61 -22.58 -14.02
CA LYS A 395 -33.63 -23.61 -13.87
C LYS A 395 -33.54 -24.59 -15.03
N ASP A 396 -33.53 -25.87 -14.72
CA ASP A 396 -33.66 -26.93 -15.72
C ASP A 396 -35.12 -26.98 -16.24
N PRO A 397 -35.35 -26.94 -17.56
CA PRO A 397 -36.69 -26.99 -18.13
C PRO A 397 -37.32 -28.39 -18.19
N TYR A 398 -36.59 -29.46 -17.81
CA TYR A 398 -37.07 -30.85 -17.86
C TYR A 398 -37.62 -31.36 -16.52
N ASP A 399 -36.99 -31.02 -15.39
CA ASP A 399 -37.38 -31.48 -14.05
C ASP A 399 -37.71 -30.35 -13.04
N ASP A 400 -37.72 -29.11 -13.53
CA ASP A 400 -37.91 -27.87 -12.76
C ASP A 400 -36.82 -27.54 -11.72
N ALA A 401 -35.69 -28.27 -11.68
CA ALA A 401 -34.64 -28.07 -10.68
C ALA A 401 -33.96 -26.70 -10.79
N VAL A 402 -33.83 -26.00 -9.66
CA VAL A 402 -33.07 -24.75 -9.57
C VAL A 402 -31.60 -25.06 -9.31
N GLN A 403 -30.72 -24.60 -10.19
CA GLN A 403 -29.27 -24.76 -10.12
C GLN A 403 -28.60 -23.41 -9.92
N PHE A 404 -27.37 -23.42 -9.41
CA PHE A 404 -26.55 -22.22 -9.20
C PHE A 404 -25.21 -22.40 -9.89
N ALA A 405 -24.75 -21.35 -10.57
CA ALA A 405 -23.46 -21.34 -11.24
C ALA A 405 -22.76 -19.99 -11.04
N ILE A 406 -21.43 -20.01 -11.13
CA ILE A 406 -20.59 -18.81 -11.06
C ILE A 406 -19.80 -18.68 -12.36
N VAL A 407 -19.77 -17.46 -12.91
CA VAL A 407 -18.93 -17.08 -14.04
C VAL A 407 -18.00 -15.95 -13.58
N SER A 408 -16.72 -16.27 -13.35
CA SER A 408 -15.72 -15.28 -12.91
C SER A 408 -15.15 -14.51 -14.11
N VAL A 409 -15.02 -13.18 -14.00
CA VAL A 409 -14.50 -12.34 -15.08
C VAL A 409 -12.95 -12.34 -15.04
N PRO A 410 -12.25 -12.73 -16.12
CA PRO A 410 -10.80 -12.77 -16.13
C PRO A 410 -10.18 -11.37 -15.97
N SER A 411 -9.34 -11.20 -14.95
CA SER A 411 -8.70 -9.92 -14.57
C SER A 411 -7.66 -9.38 -15.58
N GLY A 412 -7.37 -10.11 -16.65
CA GLY A 412 -6.53 -9.66 -17.76
C GLY A 412 -7.29 -8.94 -18.89
N LEU A 413 -8.61 -8.76 -18.76
CA LEU A 413 -9.45 -8.13 -19.78
C LEU A 413 -9.59 -6.61 -19.61
N GLU A 414 -9.74 -5.90 -20.73
CA GLU A 414 -10.19 -4.51 -20.73
C GLU A 414 -11.67 -4.45 -20.29
N ARG A 415 -11.92 -4.07 -19.03
CA ARG A 415 -13.26 -4.03 -18.42
C ARG A 415 -14.29 -3.19 -19.19
N TRP A 416 -13.85 -2.14 -19.88
CA TRP A 416 -14.71 -1.17 -20.56
C TRP A 416 -14.61 -1.29 -22.08
N LYS A 417 -15.63 -1.88 -22.71
CA LYS A 417 -15.69 -2.04 -24.16
C LYS A 417 -16.25 -0.77 -24.81
N SER A 418 -15.46 -0.14 -25.70
CA SER A 418 -15.97 0.96 -26.53
C SER A 418 -16.90 0.46 -27.63
N LEU A 419 -17.97 1.22 -27.90
CA LEU A 419 -18.94 0.94 -28.97
C LEU A 419 -18.57 1.55 -30.33
N ALA A 420 -17.37 2.14 -30.47
CA ALA A 420 -16.94 2.78 -31.71
C ALA A 420 -16.82 1.75 -32.85
N LEU A 421 -17.73 1.80 -33.82
CA LEU A 421 -17.88 0.81 -34.89
C LEU A 421 -16.65 0.73 -35.81
N THR A 422 -15.92 1.83 -35.92
CA THR A 422 -14.69 1.96 -36.71
C THR A 422 -13.70 2.89 -36.01
N LYS A 423 -12.43 2.90 -36.43
CA LYS A 423 -11.45 3.90 -35.96
C LYS A 423 -11.83 5.35 -36.32
N THR A 424 -12.77 5.53 -37.23
CA THR A 424 -13.34 6.80 -37.72
C THR A 424 -14.72 7.12 -37.13
N ASP A 425 -15.27 6.25 -36.27
CA ASP A 425 -16.50 6.52 -35.55
C ASP A 425 -16.20 7.46 -34.38
N ASP A 426 -16.26 8.76 -34.69
CA ASP A 426 -15.99 9.84 -33.75
C ASP A 426 -17.17 10.11 -32.78
N TYR A 427 -18.35 9.53 -33.05
CA TYR A 427 -19.56 9.71 -32.23
C TYR A 427 -19.57 8.75 -31.04
N ASN A 428 -19.41 7.44 -31.30
CA ASN A 428 -19.32 6.42 -30.24
C ASN A 428 -17.88 6.25 -29.68
N ARG A 429 -16.92 7.10 -30.09
CA ARG A 429 -15.50 7.04 -29.67
C ARG A 429 -15.26 7.03 -28.16
N ASN A 430 -16.22 7.57 -27.41
CA ASN A 430 -16.25 7.77 -25.96
C ASN A 430 -17.55 7.20 -25.32
N THR A 431 -18.22 6.28 -26.01
CA THR A 431 -19.33 5.48 -25.46
C THR A 431 -18.80 4.10 -25.08
N PHE A 432 -19.08 3.66 -23.85
CA PHE A 432 -18.55 2.43 -23.25
C PHE A 432 -19.63 1.60 -22.54
N VAL A 433 -19.48 0.28 -22.56
CA VAL A 433 -20.26 -0.70 -21.80
C VAL A 433 -19.32 -1.61 -21.00
N SER A 434 -19.77 -2.16 -19.87
CA SER A 434 -18.96 -3.08 -19.05
C SER A 434 -18.90 -4.49 -19.66
N VAL A 435 -17.78 -5.19 -19.45
CA VAL A 435 -17.64 -6.62 -19.77
C VAL A 435 -18.64 -7.46 -18.98
N GLU A 436 -18.92 -7.12 -17.72
CA GLU A 436 -19.93 -7.79 -16.90
C GLU A 436 -21.32 -7.76 -17.57
N ALA A 437 -21.75 -6.61 -18.09
CA ALA A 437 -23.04 -6.48 -18.75
C ALA A 437 -23.09 -7.21 -20.11
N ILE A 438 -21.98 -7.25 -20.86
CA ILE A 438 -21.87 -8.08 -22.07
C ILE A 438 -22.02 -9.56 -21.73
N ILE A 439 -21.39 -10.04 -20.65
CA ILE A 439 -21.46 -11.45 -20.25
C ILE A 439 -22.89 -11.80 -19.80
N ILE A 440 -23.49 -11.01 -18.89
CA ILE A 440 -24.86 -11.22 -18.39
C ILE A 440 -25.87 -11.36 -19.54
N ASN A 441 -25.77 -10.49 -20.55
CA ASN A 441 -26.68 -10.48 -21.69
C ASN A 441 -26.37 -11.52 -22.80
N ASN A 442 -25.38 -12.39 -22.58
CA ASN A 442 -25.00 -13.47 -23.51
C ASN A 442 -24.80 -14.83 -22.78
N LEU A 443 -25.27 -14.95 -21.54
CA LEU A 443 -25.21 -16.19 -20.75
C LEU A 443 -25.93 -17.38 -21.39
N ASP A 444 -26.87 -17.13 -22.32
CA ASP A 444 -27.59 -18.17 -23.07
C ASP A 444 -26.65 -19.05 -23.94
N LEU A 445 -25.47 -18.54 -24.25
CA LEU A 445 -24.41 -19.26 -24.96
C LEU A 445 -23.57 -20.15 -24.02
N LEU A 446 -23.41 -19.76 -22.75
CA LEU A 446 -22.67 -20.54 -21.74
C LEU A 446 -23.56 -21.63 -21.10
N PHE A 447 -24.85 -21.36 -20.94
CA PHE A 447 -25.83 -22.23 -20.29
C PHE A 447 -26.88 -22.74 -21.28
N GLY A 448 -26.42 -23.16 -22.47
CA GLY A 448 -27.29 -23.59 -23.56
C GLY A 448 -28.24 -24.73 -23.16
N GLY A 449 -29.54 -24.46 -23.22
CA GLY A 449 -30.62 -25.39 -22.82
C GLY A 449 -31.22 -25.13 -21.43
N MET A 450 -30.60 -24.27 -20.61
CA MET A 450 -31.13 -23.89 -19.29
C MET A 450 -31.99 -22.62 -19.37
N GLU A 451 -32.96 -22.47 -18.46
CA GLU A 451 -33.66 -21.20 -18.26
C GLU A 451 -32.88 -20.33 -17.25
N ILE A 452 -32.34 -19.19 -17.68
CA ILE A 452 -31.69 -18.24 -16.78
C ILE A 452 -32.77 -17.49 -15.99
N LYS A 453 -32.76 -17.63 -14.66
CA LYS A 453 -33.72 -16.95 -13.77
C LYS A 453 -33.23 -15.58 -13.33
N SER A 454 -31.95 -15.47 -12.98
CA SER A 454 -31.30 -14.18 -12.74
C SER A 454 -29.77 -14.32 -12.81
N ALA A 455 -29.08 -13.19 -12.96
CA ALA A 455 -27.63 -13.12 -12.98
C ALA A 455 -27.16 -11.78 -12.41
N HIS A 456 -26.38 -11.82 -11.32
CA HIS A 456 -25.99 -10.62 -10.57
C HIS A 456 -24.49 -10.58 -10.36
N VAL A 457 -23.90 -9.38 -10.40
CA VAL A 457 -22.46 -9.21 -10.14
C VAL A 457 -22.19 -9.25 -8.63
N PHE A 458 -21.08 -9.88 -8.25
CA PHE A 458 -20.49 -9.79 -6.93
C PHE A 458 -18.97 -9.64 -7.03
N ARG A 459 -18.35 -9.07 -6.00
CA ARG A 459 -16.89 -8.92 -5.91
C ARG A 459 -16.43 -9.23 -4.50
N THR A 460 -15.35 -10.01 -4.39
CA THR A 460 -14.84 -10.44 -3.08
C THR A 460 -13.52 -9.78 -2.74
N THR A 461 -13.28 -9.53 -1.46
CA THR A 461 -11.97 -9.11 -0.95
C THR A 461 -11.46 -10.16 0.04
N ARG A 462 -10.20 -10.58 -0.11
CA ARG A 462 -9.49 -11.49 0.81
C ARG A 462 -8.53 -10.70 1.71
N ASN A 463 -8.24 -11.26 2.89
CA ASN A 463 -7.12 -10.83 3.72
C ASN A 463 -5.80 -10.95 2.93
N ALA A 464 -4.88 -9.99 3.12
CA ALA A 464 -3.55 -9.94 2.51
C ALA A 464 -2.42 -9.84 3.54
N ASP A 465 -2.71 -10.21 4.80
CA ASP A 465 -1.77 -10.27 5.90
C ASP A 465 -1.66 -11.73 6.39
N VAL A 466 -0.46 -12.31 6.25
CA VAL A 466 -0.07 -13.62 6.78
C VAL A 466 1.08 -13.37 7.77
N ALA A 467 0.92 -13.86 9.00
CA ALA A 467 1.94 -13.75 10.03
C ALA A 467 2.62 -15.11 10.22
N ARG A 468 3.76 -15.30 9.57
CA ARG A 468 4.70 -16.41 9.83
C ARG A 468 5.83 -15.91 10.74
N ASN A 469 6.40 -16.80 11.56
CA ASN A 469 7.54 -16.47 12.42
C ASN A 469 8.82 -16.40 11.57
N GLU A 470 9.53 -15.26 11.56
CA GLU A 470 10.67 -15.06 10.66
C GLU A 470 11.98 -15.72 11.15
N GLU A 471 12.00 -16.24 12.39
CA GLU A 471 13.19 -16.82 13.03
C GLU A 471 13.45 -18.29 12.65
N GLU A 472 12.53 -18.93 11.92
CA GLU A 472 12.53 -20.39 11.64
C GLU A 472 12.90 -20.75 10.18
N ALA A 473 13.17 -19.77 9.30
CA ALA A 473 13.42 -19.99 7.87
C ALA A 473 14.91 -19.83 7.49
N GLU A 474 15.48 -20.83 6.82
CA GLU A 474 16.87 -20.77 6.31
C GLU A 474 17.01 -19.96 5.01
N ASP A 475 15.95 -19.85 4.19
CA ASP A 475 15.91 -19.00 2.99
C ASP A 475 14.68 -18.06 2.98
N LEU A 476 14.96 -16.77 2.82
CA LEU A 476 13.98 -15.68 2.73
C LEU A 476 13.19 -15.68 1.41
N LEU A 477 13.79 -16.13 0.30
CA LEU A 477 13.13 -16.22 -1.02
C LEU A 477 12.12 -17.38 -1.04
N GLU A 478 12.49 -18.53 -0.47
CA GLU A 478 11.58 -19.68 -0.35
C GLU A 478 10.42 -19.35 0.61
N MET A 479 10.70 -18.78 1.78
CA MET A 479 9.66 -18.33 2.73
C MET A 479 8.65 -17.37 2.07
N ILE A 480 9.11 -16.39 1.30
CA ILE A 480 8.22 -15.44 0.60
C ILE A 480 7.43 -16.14 -0.51
N THR A 481 8.03 -17.10 -1.21
CA THR A 481 7.34 -17.89 -2.24
C THR A 481 6.19 -18.72 -1.65
N ASP A 482 6.36 -19.25 -0.44
CA ASP A 482 5.30 -19.94 0.30
C ASP A 482 4.26 -19.00 0.91
N GLU A 483 4.68 -17.86 1.47
CA GLU A 483 3.77 -16.79 1.93
C GLU A 483 2.82 -16.38 0.78
N MET A 484 3.35 -16.27 -0.45
CA MET A 484 2.58 -16.02 -1.67
C MET A 484 1.66 -17.18 -2.11
N ARG A 485 1.91 -18.43 -1.70
CA ARG A 485 1.00 -19.57 -1.93
C ARG A 485 -0.17 -19.51 -0.95
N GLU A 486 0.11 -19.27 0.34
CA GLU A 486 -0.91 -19.14 1.40
C GLU A 486 -1.84 -17.95 1.17
N LEU A 487 -1.29 -16.79 0.75
CA LEU A 487 -2.06 -15.59 0.42
C LEU A 487 -3.15 -15.81 -0.64
N ARG A 488 -3.02 -16.82 -1.52
CA ARG A 488 -4.08 -17.16 -2.49
C ARG A 488 -5.34 -17.69 -1.80
N PHE A 489 -5.19 -18.38 -0.67
CA PHE A 489 -6.26 -19.05 0.07
C PHE A 489 -6.69 -18.29 1.32
N ALA A 490 -6.07 -17.15 1.61
CA ALA A 490 -6.40 -16.28 2.74
C ALA A 490 -7.91 -15.96 2.80
N PRO A 491 -8.51 -15.89 4.01
CA PRO A 491 -9.96 -15.81 4.18
C PRO A 491 -10.55 -14.53 3.58
N PHE A 492 -11.81 -14.60 3.18
CA PHE A 492 -12.56 -13.43 2.73
C PHE A 492 -12.78 -12.47 3.90
N VAL A 493 -12.82 -11.16 3.59
CA VAL A 493 -13.01 -10.08 4.57
C VAL A 493 -14.16 -9.14 4.22
N ARG A 494 -14.59 -9.11 2.95
CA ARG A 494 -15.70 -8.30 2.42
C ARG A 494 -16.31 -8.97 1.18
N LEU A 495 -17.63 -8.87 1.06
CA LEU A 495 -18.41 -9.17 -0.14
C LEU A 495 -19.14 -7.90 -0.59
N GLU A 496 -18.87 -7.47 -1.83
CA GLU A 496 -19.65 -6.46 -2.53
C GLU A 496 -20.67 -7.21 -3.41
N VAL A 497 -21.94 -6.78 -3.45
CA VAL A 497 -23.02 -7.38 -4.27
C VAL A 497 -23.79 -6.29 -5.02
N ASP A 498 -24.39 -6.66 -6.16
CA ASP A 498 -25.42 -5.83 -6.80
C ASP A 498 -26.61 -5.57 -5.85
N CYS A 499 -27.29 -4.45 -6.06
CA CYS A 499 -28.41 -3.99 -5.26
C CYS A 499 -29.73 -4.72 -5.53
N ASP A 500 -29.87 -5.33 -6.71
CA ASP A 500 -31.05 -6.11 -7.10
C ASP A 500 -30.93 -7.60 -6.73
N MET A 501 -29.77 -8.03 -6.21
CA MET A 501 -29.47 -9.42 -5.94
C MET A 501 -30.43 -10.02 -4.89
N PRO A 502 -31.16 -11.11 -5.22
CA PRO A 502 -32.07 -11.76 -4.28
C PRO A 502 -31.38 -12.18 -2.98
N LEU A 503 -32.03 -11.92 -1.85
CA LEU A 503 -31.50 -12.21 -0.52
C LEU A 503 -31.03 -13.66 -0.35
N GLU A 504 -31.70 -14.62 -0.99
CA GLU A 504 -31.32 -16.04 -0.98
C GLU A 504 -29.95 -16.28 -1.64
N VAL A 505 -29.61 -15.54 -2.71
CA VAL A 505 -28.30 -15.58 -3.38
C VAL A 505 -27.25 -14.89 -2.53
N VAL A 506 -27.57 -13.73 -1.94
CA VAL A 506 -26.68 -13.02 -1.00
C VAL A 506 -26.33 -13.89 0.20
N GLN A 507 -27.32 -14.55 0.80
CA GLN A 507 -27.13 -15.48 1.93
C GLN A 507 -26.32 -16.71 1.53
N ARG A 508 -26.55 -17.29 0.35
CA ARG A 508 -25.74 -18.40 -0.15
C ARG A 508 -24.28 -17.99 -0.33
N LEU A 509 -24.00 -16.89 -1.03
CA LEU A 509 -22.64 -16.36 -1.20
C LEU A 509 -21.98 -16.09 0.16
N THR A 510 -22.69 -15.45 1.09
CA THR A 510 -22.15 -15.10 2.41
C THR A 510 -21.82 -16.34 3.24
N MET A 511 -22.64 -17.40 3.16
CA MET A 511 -22.39 -18.69 3.80
C MET A 511 -21.18 -19.42 3.20
N GLU A 512 -21.12 -19.54 1.87
CA GLU A 512 -20.05 -20.28 1.16
C GLU A 512 -18.69 -19.56 1.26
N LEU A 513 -18.70 -18.23 1.38
CA LEU A 513 -17.50 -17.39 1.59
C LEU A 513 -17.09 -17.25 3.07
N GLY A 514 -17.92 -17.72 4.02
CA GLY A 514 -17.62 -17.66 5.46
C GLY A 514 -17.64 -16.25 6.06
N LEU A 515 -18.58 -15.40 5.65
CA LEU A 515 -18.67 -13.98 6.00
C LEU A 515 -19.86 -13.65 6.94
N SER A 516 -19.86 -12.45 7.53
CA SER A 516 -21.00 -11.91 8.30
C SER A 516 -21.96 -11.11 7.42
N ASP A 517 -23.22 -11.56 7.31
CA ASP A 517 -24.34 -10.83 6.66
C ASP A 517 -24.40 -9.34 7.07
N LYS A 518 -24.03 -9.03 8.32
CA LYS A 518 -24.28 -7.72 8.94
C LYS A 518 -23.12 -6.73 8.80
N ASP A 519 -21.90 -7.19 8.61
CA ASP A 519 -20.70 -6.34 8.72
C ASP A 519 -19.80 -6.43 7.48
N ASP A 520 -19.93 -7.51 6.71
CA ASP A 520 -19.04 -7.83 5.59
C ASP A 520 -19.68 -7.66 4.22
N VAL A 521 -21.02 -7.61 4.17
CA VAL A 521 -21.81 -7.44 2.95
C VAL A 521 -22.09 -5.96 2.70
N TYR A 522 -21.81 -5.52 1.47
CA TYR A 522 -22.00 -4.15 0.98
C TYR A 522 -22.79 -4.22 -0.33
N SER A 523 -24.00 -3.66 -0.33
CA SER A 523 -24.88 -3.61 -1.49
C SER A 523 -24.56 -2.37 -2.33
N ILE A 524 -24.42 -2.53 -3.64
CA ILE A 524 -23.88 -1.51 -4.54
C ILE A 524 -24.93 -1.10 -5.57
N CYS A 525 -25.52 0.08 -5.41
CA CYS A 525 -26.55 0.62 -6.31
C CYS A 525 -25.97 1.28 -7.57
N GLY A 526 -25.18 0.53 -8.36
CA GLY A 526 -24.57 1.04 -9.59
C GLY A 526 -23.32 0.26 -10.03
N PRO A 527 -22.49 0.82 -10.93
CA PRO A 527 -21.31 0.13 -11.46
C PRO A 527 -20.35 -0.32 -10.35
N MET A 528 -20.25 -1.63 -10.14
CA MET A 528 -19.37 -2.24 -9.15
C MET A 528 -17.87 -1.99 -9.43
N ALA A 529 -17.00 -2.43 -8.52
CA ALA A 529 -15.54 -2.34 -8.67
C ALA A 529 -15.07 -0.91 -9.05
N LEU A 530 -15.51 0.09 -8.28
CA LEU A 530 -15.28 1.51 -8.57
C LEU A 530 -13.79 1.84 -8.76
N GLY A 531 -12.91 1.05 -8.13
CA GLY A 531 -11.46 1.16 -8.26
C GLY A 531 -10.90 1.04 -9.68
N GLU A 532 -11.70 0.54 -10.62
CA GLU A 532 -11.33 0.34 -12.03
C GLU A 532 -12.01 1.35 -12.98
N LEU A 533 -12.79 2.31 -12.47
CA LEU A 533 -13.44 3.34 -13.31
C LEU A 533 -12.41 4.18 -14.09
N ASP A 534 -11.24 4.47 -13.52
CA ASP A 534 -10.21 5.25 -14.20
C ASP A 534 -9.39 4.47 -15.24
N SER A 535 -9.74 3.20 -15.51
CA SER A 535 -9.25 2.43 -16.66
C SER A 535 -10.03 2.69 -17.97
N LEU A 536 -11.12 3.48 -17.93
CA LEU A 536 -11.90 3.88 -19.11
C LEU A 536 -10.95 4.46 -20.21
N PRO A 537 -10.89 3.88 -21.42
CA PRO A 537 -9.96 4.30 -22.47
C PRO A 537 -10.46 5.54 -23.23
N VAL A 538 -10.68 6.63 -22.49
CA VAL A 538 -11.24 7.91 -22.96
C VAL A 538 -10.30 8.60 -23.94
N LYS A 539 -10.82 8.91 -25.14
CA LYS A 539 -10.14 9.76 -26.12
C LYS A 539 -10.41 11.23 -25.80
N LEU A 540 -9.36 11.93 -25.36
CA LEU A 540 -9.39 13.35 -25.05
C LEU A 540 -8.78 14.20 -26.16
N GLU A 541 -9.39 15.36 -26.38
CA GLU A 541 -8.81 16.43 -27.19
C GLU A 541 -7.70 17.16 -26.42
N LEU A 542 -6.77 17.77 -27.14
CA LEU A 542 -5.62 18.47 -26.56
C LEU A 542 -6.10 19.64 -25.69
N ASN A 543 -5.62 19.69 -24.44
CA ASN A 543 -6.04 20.65 -23.41
C ASN A 543 -7.52 20.56 -22.99
N SER A 544 -8.15 19.37 -23.09
CA SER A 544 -9.52 19.15 -22.62
C SER A 544 -9.74 19.60 -21.16
N PRO A 545 -10.78 20.41 -20.87
CA PRO A 545 -11.07 20.91 -19.52
C PRO A 545 -11.69 19.86 -18.59
N LEU A 546 -11.77 18.59 -19.03
CA LEU A 546 -12.24 17.46 -18.22
C LEU A 546 -11.14 16.90 -17.30
N ILE A 547 -9.87 17.24 -17.56
CA ILE A 547 -8.69 16.83 -16.78
C ILE A 547 -7.98 18.06 -16.22
N TYR A 548 -7.07 17.86 -15.25
CA TYR A 548 -6.12 18.89 -14.85
C TYR A 548 -5.19 19.24 -16.03
N THR A 549 -4.78 20.51 -16.11
CA THR A 549 -3.79 20.95 -17.11
C THR A 549 -2.50 20.13 -16.95
N PRO A 550 -2.03 19.43 -17.99
CA PRO A 550 -0.84 18.59 -17.88
C PRO A 550 0.40 19.39 -17.46
N TRP A 551 1.06 18.90 -16.40
CA TRP A 551 2.31 19.44 -15.88
C TRP A 551 3.51 18.67 -16.46
N THR A 552 4.67 19.33 -16.62
CA THR A 552 5.91 18.69 -17.09
C THR A 552 7.06 19.04 -16.17
N ALA A 553 7.69 17.99 -15.61
CA ALA A 553 8.78 18.12 -14.65
C ALA A 553 10.01 18.83 -15.24
N LYS A 554 10.58 19.79 -14.50
CA LYS A 554 11.68 20.63 -14.99
C LYS A 554 13.04 20.11 -14.53
N THR A 555 14.07 20.19 -15.36
CA THR A 555 15.45 19.92 -14.91
C THR A 555 15.89 21.00 -13.94
N HIS A 556 16.38 20.59 -12.76
CA HIS A 556 16.88 21.51 -11.73
C HIS A 556 17.95 22.44 -12.33
N PRO A 557 17.90 23.78 -12.12
CA PRO A 557 18.74 24.73 -12.88
C PRO A 557 20.24 24.44 -12.87
N ARG A 558 20.79 23.97 -11.75
CA ARG A 558 22.22 23.62 -11.64
C ARG A 558 22.64 22.36 -12.42
N LEU A 559 21.69 21.52 -12.86
CA LEU A 559 21.94 20.27 -13.60
C LEU A 559 21.72 20.40 -15.12
N GLN A 560 21.39 21.60 -15.62
CA GLN A 560 21.10 21.80 -17.04
C GLN A 560 22.40 21.81 -17.87
N GLY A 561 22.69 20.69 -18.55
CA GLY A 561 23.84 20.57 -19.45
C GLY A 561 25.22 20.55 -18.76
N ALA A 562 25.27 20.15 -17.48
CA ALA A 562 26.47 20.16 -16.66
C ALA A 562 26.76 18.77 -16.07
N ASP A 563 28.05 18.46 -15.85
CA ASP A 563 28.47 17.23 -15.17
C ASP A 563 27.92 17.18 -13.73
N VAL A 564 27.20 16.12 -13.39
CA VAL A 564 26.50 16.00 -12.10
C VAL A 564 27.46 16.02 -10.91
N PHE A 565 28.64 15.41 -11.01
CA PHE A 565 29.62 15.36 -9.92
C PHE A 565 30.28 16.74 -9.71
N GLU A 566 30.69 17.41 -10.80
CA GLU A 566 31.26 18.76 -10.75
C GLU A 566 30.23 19.84 -10.35
N VAL A 567 28.93 19.54 -10.43
CA VAL A 567 27.88 20.38 -9.84
C VAL A 567 27.72 20.10 -8.35
N ILE A 568 27.70 18.83 -7.91
CA ILE A 568 27.59 18.46 -6.49
C ILE A 568 28.81 18.93 -5.69
N LYS A 569 30.03 18.86 -6.25
CA LYS A 569 31.27 19.41 -5.64
C LYS A 569 31.16 20.88 -5.23
N LYS A 570 30.26 21.65 -5.85
CA LYS A 570 30.03 23.08 -5.58
C LYS A 570 28.99 23.32 -4.46
N GLY A 571 28.55 22.27 -3.78
CA GLY A 571 27.59 22.28 -2.67
C GLY A 571 26.32 21.50 -3.00
N ASP A 572 25.58 21.10 -1.97
CA ASP A 572 24.43 20.21 -2.07
C ASP A 572 23.32 20.68 -3.03
N ILE A 573 22.52 19.74 -3.52
CA ILE A 573 21.37 19.98 -4.39
C ILE A 573 20.12 19.33 -3.77
N LEU A 574 19.11 20.14 -3.44
CA LEU A 574 17.82 19.64 -3.01
C LEU A 574 16.86 19.52 -4.21
N LEU A 575 16.55 18.29 -4.58
CA LEU A 575 15.52 17.92 -5.54
C LEU A 575 14.17 17.85 -4.83
N HIS A 576 13.10 18.17 -5.55
CA HIS A 576 11.73 18.16 -5.06
C HIS A 576 10.84 17.67 -6.19
N HIS A 577 10.50 16.38 -6.16
CA HIS A 577 9.60 15.73 -7.10
C HIS A 577 8.14 16.06 -6.75
N PRO A 578 7.19 16.08 -7.72
CA PRO A 578 7.39 15.92 -9.16
C PRO A 578 7.80 17.23 -9.86
N TYR A 579 8.13 18.29 -9.10
CA TYR A 579 8.50 19.61 -9.64
C TYR A 579 9.84 19.59 -10.41
N HIS A 580 10.80 18.82 -9.90
CA HIS A 580 12.05 18.50 -10.56
C HIS A 580 11.96 17.14 -11.26
N SER A 581 12.49 17.05 -12.48
CA SER A 581 12.45 15.83 -13.30
C SER A 581 13.47 14.79 -12.82
N PHE A 582 12.95 13.71 -12.23
CA PHE A 582 13.69 12.54 -11.75
C PHE A 582 14.64 11.95 -12.81
N VAL A 583 14.19 11.90 -14.07
CA VAL A 583 14.99 11.45 -15.21
C VAL A 583 16.27 12.28 -15.32
N THR A 584 16.15 13.61 -15.28
CA THR A 584 17.28 14.55 -15.41
C THR A 584 17.97 14.89 -14.08
N SER A 585 17.73 14.12 -13.01
CA SER A 585 18.38 14.34 -11.71
C SER A 585 18.84 13.04 -11.05
N THR A 586 17.93 12.28 -10.46
CA THR A 586 18.26 11.11 -9.63
C THR A 586 18.58 9.90 -10.50
N GLN A 587 17.84 9.70 -11.59
CA GLN A 587 18.18 8.70 -12.60
C GLN A 587 19.49 9.08 -13.31
N HIS A 588 19.61 10.32 -13.78
CA HIS A 588 20.84 10.81 -14.42
C HIS A 588 22.08 10.67 -13.53
N PHE A 589 21.97 10.86 -12.22
CA PHE A 589 23.08 10.63 -11.28
C PHE A 589 23.57 9.17 -11.30
N VAL A 590 22.66 8.19 -11.34
CA VAL A 590 23.02 6.75 -11.43
C VAL A 590 23.56 6.42 -12.82
N GLU A 591 22.96 6.95 -13.89
CA GLU A 591 23.44 6.77 -15.26
C GLU A 591 24.84 7.35 -15.45
N ALA A 592 25.12 8.55 -14.92
CA ALA A 592 26.44 9.14 -14.92
C ALA A 592 27.44 8.29 -14.14
N ALA A 593 27.06 7.80 -12.95
CA ALA A 593 27.90 6.92 -12.14
C ALA A 593 28.22 5.58 -12.83
N ALA A 594 27.28 5.02 -13.58
CA ALA A 594 27.49 3.80 -14.35
C ALA A 594 28.46 4.01 -15.52
N ASN A 595 28.37 5.14 -16.22
CA ASN A 595 29.16 5.43 -17.41
C ASN A 595 30.55 6.04 -17.11
N ASP A 596 30.75 6.75 -15.99
CA ASP A 596 32.02 7.41 -15.66
C ASP A 596 33.13 6.36 -15.35
N PRO A 597 34.29 6.37 -16.05
CA PRO A 597 35.40 5.47 -15.75
C PRO A 597 36.14 5.80 -14.44
N LYS A 598 35.95 7.00 -13.85
CA LYS A 598 36.46 7.35 -12.51
C LYS A 598 35.66 6.71 -11.37
N VAL A 599 34.45 6.21 -11.60
CA VAL A 599 33.64 5.58 -10.53
C VAL A 599 34.10 4.14 -10.30
N VAL A 600 34.46 3.82 -9.06
CA VAL A 600 35.01 2.52 -8.67
C VAL A 600 33.97 1.62 -7.99
N ALA A 601 32.98 2.20 -7.31
CA ALA A 601 31.92 1.46 -6.62
C ALA A 601 30.61 2.24 -6.58
N ILE A 602 29.49 1.50 -6.56
CA ILE A 602 28.14 2.02 -6.34
C ILE A 602 27.44 1.14 -5.29
N LYS A 603 26.77 1.76 -4.32
CA LYS A 603 25.86 1.07 -3.41
C LYS A 603 24.45 1.63 -3.50
N ALA A 604 23.42 0.79 -3.46
CA ALA A 604 22.03 1.23 -3.58
C ALA A 604 21.10 0.45 -2.63
N THR A 605 20.07 1.12 -2.09
CA THR A 605 18.90 0.45 -1.50
C THR A 605 17.72 0.55 -2.47
N LEU A 606 17.10 -0.60 -2.79
CA LEU A 606 16.01 -0.70 -3.75
C LEU A 606 14.73 -1.19 -3.08
N TYR A 607 13.68 -0.38 -3.23
CA TYR A 607 12.34 -0.61 -2.70
C TYR A 607 11.34 -0.33 -3.83
N ARG A 608 10.64 -1.36 -4.31
CA ARG A 608 9.60 -1.32 -5.36
C ARG A 608 10.01 -0.61 -6.67
N THR A 609 10.75 -1.28 -7.55
CA THR A 609 11.03 -0.78 -8.91
C THR A 609 10.65 -1.81 -9.98
N ASN A 610 10.69 -1.45 -11.27
CA ASN A 610 10.34 -2.34 -12.39
C ASN A 610 11.56 -3.10 -12.91
N ASN A 611 11.35 -4.27 -13.54
CA ASN A 611 12.40 -5.01 -14.26
C ASN A 611 13.03 -4.15 -15.39
N ASP A 612 12.21 -3.27 -15.99
CA ASP A 612 12.59 -2.28 -17.01
C ASP A 612 12.98 -0.90 -16.43
N SER A 613 13.25 -0.82 -15.13
CA SER A 613 13.65 0.44 -14.49
C SER A 613 15.04 0.88 -15.00
N PRO A 614 15.21 2.12 -15.50
CA PRO A 614 16.51 2.61 -15.95
C PRO A 614 17.59 2.57 -14.85
N VAL A 615 17.19 2.66 -13.57
CA VAL A 615 18.09 2.53 -12.42
C VAL A 615 18.65 1.11 -12.30
N ILE A 616 17.84 0.07 -12.54
CA ILE A 616 18.30 -1.33 -12.59
C ILE A 616 19.30 -1.51 -13.74
N SER A 617 18.94 -1.06 -14.94
CA SER A 617 19.78 -1.17 -16.13
C SER A 617 21.11 -0.41 -15.99
N ALA A 618 21.13 0.73 -15.30
CA ALA A 618 22.35 1.48 -15.00
C ALA A 618 23.24 0.76 -13.97
N LEU A 619 22.65 0.16 -12.92
CA LEU A 619 23.39 -0.63 -11.93
C LEU A 619 23.98 -1.92 -12.53
N ALA A 620 23.21 -2.65 -13.33
CA ALA A 620 23.69 -3.82 -14.08
C ALA A 620 24.87 -3.45 -14.99
N LYS A 621 24.71 -2.41 -15.83
CA LYS A 621 25.78 -1.91 -16.70
C LYS A 621 27.03 -1.48 -15.93
N ALA A 622 26.88 -0.94 -14.72
CA ALA A 622 28.03 -0.58 -13.88
C ALA A 622 28.84 -1.81 -13.44
N ALA A 623 28.16 -2.91 -13.06
CA ALA A 623 28.81 -4.17 -12.70
C ALA A 623 29.46 -4.86 -13.92
N GLU A 624 28.76 -4.92 -15.06
CA GLU A 624 29.30 -5.36 -16.36
C GLU A 624 30.56 -4.57 -16.76
N SER A 625 30.63 -3.27 -16.39
CA SER A 625 31.79 -2.39 -16.61
C SER A 625 32.89 -2.55 -15.55
N GLY A 626 32.85 -3.58 -14.70
CA GLY A 626 33.85 -3.89 -13.68
C GLY A 626 33.81 -3.03 -12.42
N LYS A 627 32.76 -2.22 -12.21
CA LYS A 627 32.59 -1.43 -10.98
C LYS A 627 32.05 -2.32 -9.86
N GLN A 628 32.46 -2.08 -8.61
CA GLN A 628 31.89 -2.80 -7.46
C GLN A 628 30.48 -2.30 -7.16
N VAL A 629 29.45 -3.02 -7.61
CA VAL A 629 28.04 -2.70 -7.35
C VAL A 629 27.51 -3.58 -6.23
N ALA A 630 26.98 -2.95 -5.17
CA ALA A 630 26.31 -3.64 -4.07
C ALA A 630 24.87 -3.12 -3.90
N VAL A 631 23.88 -4.00 -3.87
CA VAL A 631 22.46 -3.62 -3.89
C VAL A 631 21.72 -4.34 -2.78
N LEU A 632 21.07 -3.58 -1.90
CA LEU A 632 20.12 -4.14 -0.94
C LEU A 632 18.71 -4.11 -1.54
N VAL A 633 18.04 -5.25 -1.60
CA VAL A 633 16.67 -5.39 -2.12
C VAL A 633 15.70 -5.72 -0.98
N GLU A 634 14.70 -4.86 -0.78
CA GLU A 634 13.59 -5.13 0.14
C GLU A 634 12.52 -5.98 -0.55
N LEU A 635 12.49 -7.28 -0.25
CA LEU A 635 11.56 -8.22 -0.87
C LEU A 635 10.13 -8.08 -0.33
N LYS A 636 9.93 -7.91 0.99
CA LYS A 636 8.61 -7.90 1.65
C LYS A 636 7.87 -6.55 1.52
N ALA A 637 8.00 -5.91 0.35
CA ALA A 637 7.45 -4.61 0.01
C ALA A 637 6.02 -4.68 -0.57
N ARG A 638 5.07 -5.18 0.23
CA ARG A 638 3.60 -5.23 0.02
C ARG A 638 3.11 -5.11 -1.44
N PHE A 639 2.74 -6.21 -2.07
CA PHE A 639 2.18 -6.31 -3.43
C PHE A 639 3.19 -6.13 -4.60
N ASP A 640 4.49 -5.97 -4.33
CA ASP A 640 5.54 -5.92 -5.38
C ASP A 640 6.46 -7.17 -5.34
N GLU A 641 6.18 -8.18 -4.51
CA GLU A 641 7.08 -9.28 -4.14
C GLU A 641 7.66 -10.04 -5.37
N VAL A 642 6.79 -10.53 -6.26
CA VAL A 642 7.17 -11.21 -7.52
C VAL A 642 8.07 -10.32 -8.39
N ARG A 643 7.79 -9.02 -8.42
CA ARG A 643 8.51 -8.04 -9.25
C ARG A 643 9.88 -7.70 -8.63
N ASN A 644 9.99 -7.71 -7.30
CA ASN A 644 11.26 -7.53 -6.61
C ASN A 644 12.22 -8.70 -6.88
N MET A 645 11.73 -9.94 -6.86
CA MET A 645 12.54 -11.12 -7.25
C MET A 645 13.04 -11.01 -8.70
N GLY A 646 12.17 -10.62 -9.64
CA GLY A 646 12.51 -10.53 -11.06
C GLY A 646 13.62 -9.53 -11.43
N PHE A 647 13.77 -8.42 -10.68
CA PHE A 647 14.91 -7.51 -10.90
C PHE A 647 16.13 -7.84 -10.02
N ALA A 648 15.97 -8.58 -8.92
CA ALA A 648 17.08 -9.02 -8.09
C ALA A 648 17.97 -10.02 -8.86
N GLN A 649 17.36 -11.07 -9.45
CA GLN A 649 18.07 -12.03 -10.31
C GLN A 649 18.85 -11.33 -11.43
N LYS A 650 18.20 -10.38 -12.13
CA LYS A 650 18.81 -9.59 -13.21
C LYS A 650 20.02 -8.75 -12.77
N LEU A 651 20.14 -8.41 -11.49
CA LEU A 651 21.31 -7.73 -10.93
C LEU A 651 22.42 -8.73 -10.54
N GLU A 652 22.06 -9.88 -9.97
CA GLU A 652 22.99 -10.99 -9.69
C GLU A 652 23.64 -11.52 -10.97
N ASP A 653 22.84 -11.78 -12.01
CA ASP A 653 23.28 -12.22 -13.34
C ASP A 653 24.28 -11.24 -13.99
N ALA A 654 24.14 -9.94 -13.69
CA ALA A 654 25.03 -8.87 -14.15
C ALA A 654 26.29 -8.69 -13.27
N GLY A 655 26.47 -9.51 -12.22
CA GLY A 655 27.61 -9.46 -11.31
C GLY A 655 27.49 -8.44 -10.17
N CYS A 656 26.28 -7.94 -9.86
CA CYS A 656 26.07 -7.13 -8.66
C CYS A 656 26.09 -8.03 -7.41
N ASN A 657 26.69 -7.53 -6.33
CA ASN A 657 26.53 -8.15 -5.00
C ASN A 657 25.15 -7.76 -4.45
N VAL A 658 24.15 -8.61 -4.68
CA VAL A 658 22.79 -8.42 -4.16
C VAL A 658 22.71 -8.99 -2.74
N ALA A 659 22.14 -8.20 -1.84
CA ALA A 659 21.81 -8.60 -0.48
C ALA A 659 20.31 -8.37 -0.25
N TYR A 660 19.68 -9.27 0.50
CA TYR A 660 18.29 -9.14 0.90
C TYR A 660 18.18 -8.50 2.29
N GLY A 661 17.00 -7.98 2.63
CA GLY A 661 16.78 -7.24 3.88
C GLY A 661 17.12 -8.02 5.15
N LEU A 662 17.45 -7.29 6.23
CA LEU A 662 17.70 -7.88 7.55
C LEU A 662 16.42 -8.55 8.09
N VAL A 663 16.54 -9.79 8.57
CA VAL A 663 15.43 -10.54 9.20
C VAL A 663 14.81 -9.71 10.33
N GLY A 664 13.48 -9.65 10.39
CA GLY A 664 12.73 -8.81 11.34
C GLY A 664 12.73 -7.30 11.05
N LEU A 665 13.45 -6.80 10.02
CA LEU A 665 13.61 -5.36 9.76
C LEU A 665 13.43 -4.97 8.29
N LYS A 666 12.31 -4.31 7.97
CA LYS A 666 12.05 -3.81 6.61
C LYS A 666 12.86 -2.55 6.29
N THR A 667 13.67 -2.61 5.23
CA THR A 667 14.55 -1.50 4.85
C THR A 667 13.82 -0.46 4.00
N HIS A 668 13.35 0.59 4.64
CA HIS A 668 12.56 1.66 4.00
C HIS A 668 13.38 2.91 3.60
N CYS A 669 14.67 2.97 3.89
CA CYS A 669 15.53 4.08 3.47
C CYS A 669 15.84 4.01 1.97
N LYS A 670 15.94 5.17 1.29
CA LYS A 670 16.33 5.26 -0.12
C LYS A 670 17.64 5.99 -0.23
N CYS A 671 18.70 5.23 -0.39
CA CYS A 671 20.07 5.72 -0.41
C CYS A 671 20.81 5.16 -1.63
N ILE A 672 21.55 6.02 -2.33
CA ILE A 672 22.57 5.59 -3.29
C ILE A 672 23.88 6.27 -2.91
N MET A 673 24.96 5.51 -2.93
CA MET A 673 26.33 5.94 -2.67
C MET A 673 27.17 5.66 -3.92
N VAL A 674 27.93 6.65 -4.39
CA VAL A 674 28.85 6.52 -5.52
C VAL A 674 30.24 6.89 -5.04
N VAL A 675 31.21 5.98 -5.22
CA VAL A 675 32.62 6.22 -4.89
C VAL A 675 33.39 6.48 -6.17
N ARG A 676 34.00 7.67 -6.27
CA ARG A 676 34.70 8.17 -7.45
C ARG A 676 36.16 8.48 -7.13
N GLN A 677 37.06 8.08 -8.02
CA GLN A 677 38.47 8.46 -7.98
C GLN A 677 38.62 9.90 -8.51
N GLU A 678 38.72 10.84 -7.57
CA GLU A 678 39.08 12.22 -7.82
C GLU A 678 40.59 12.39 -7.78
N ASP A 679 41.06 13.58 -8.15
CA ASP A 679 42.48 13.91 -8.22
C ASP A 679 43.10 14.07 -6.81
N ASP A 680 42.25 14.26 -5.78
CA ASP A 680 42.61 14.30 -4.35
C ASP A 680 42.38 12.97 -3.60
N GLY A 681 41.88 11.92 -4.27
CA GLY A 681 41.65 10.60 -3.69
C GLY A 681 40.26 10.02 -3.99
N LEU A 682 39.83 9.03 -3.20
CA LEU A 682 38.46 8.51 -3.29
C LEU A 682 37.48 9.47 -2.62
N ARG A 683 36.52 9.98 -3.39
CA ARG A 683 35.43 10.85 -2.92
C ARG A 683 34.09 10.13 -3.00
N THR A 684 33.26 10.32 -1.99
CA THR A 684 31.89 9.80 -1.95
C THR A 684 30.89 10.86 -2.38
N TYR A 685 29.95 10.47 -3.23
CA TYR A 685 28.73 11.20 -3.55
C TYR A 685 27.52 10.39 -3.08
N VAL A 686 26.50 11.05 -2.54
CA VAL A 686 25.30 10.39 -2.03
C VAL A 686 24.03 10.99 -2.63
N HIS A 687 23.03 10.14 -2.84
CA HIS A 687 21.63 10.52 -2.96
C HIS A 687 20.85 9.98 -1.75
N LEU A 688 20.10 10.84 -1.08
CA LEU A 688 19.19 10.47 0.02
C LEU A 688 17.77 10.92 -0.33
N GLY A 689 16.82 9.99 -0.44
CA GLY A 689 15.45 10.26 -0.87
C GLY A 689 14.36 9.86 0.14
N THR A 690 13.24 10.59 0.13
CA THR A 690 12.01 10.16 0.80
C THR A 690 11.27 9.10 -0.03
N GLY A 691 11.28 9.28 -1.35
CA GLY A 691 10.59 8.46 -2.35
C GLY A 691 11.43 7.35 -2.98
N ASN A 692 10.74 6.43 -3.67
CA ASN A 692 11.35 5.26 -4.32
C ASN A 692 12.12 5.61 -5.60
N TYR A 693 13.09 4.76 -5.96
CA TYR A 693 13.80 4.83 -7.25
C TYR A 693 12.95 4.28 -8.41
N ASN A 694 11.86 4.99 -8.72
CA ASN A 694 10.89 4.62 -9.75
C ASN A 694 10.36 5.90 -10.44
N PRO A 695 10.68 6.13 -11.74
CA PRO A 695 10.26 7.34 -12.47
C PRO A 695 8.75 7.55 -12.53
N ARG A 696 7.93 6.48 -12.51
CA ARG A 696 6.46 6.61 -12.58
C ARG A 696 5.93 7.24 -11.28
N THR A 697 6.31 6.72 -10.12
CA THR A 697 5.89 7.30 -8.83
C THR A 697 6.48 8.69 -8.61
N ALA A 698 7.73 8.93 -9.02
CA ALA A 698 8.37 10.25 -8.92
C ALA A 698 7.75 11.33 -9.83
N SER A 699 6.83 10.98 -10.73
CA SER A 699 6.02 11.93 -11.51
C SER A 699 4.69 12.30 -10.86
N VAL A 700 4.28 11.61 -9.78
CA VAL A 700 2.98 11.76 -9.11
C VAL A 700 3.14 12.12 -7.62
N TYR A 701 4.12 11.53 -6.92
CA TYR A 701 4.34 11.73 -5.49
C TYR A 701 5.24 12.95 -5.21
N THR A 702 4.94 13.66 -4.13
CA THR A 702 5.74 14.79 -3.65
C THR A 702 6.86 14.30 -2.73
N ASP A 703 8.09 14.26 -3.25
CA ASP A 703 9.24 13.66 -2.57
C ASP A 703 10.47 14.57 -2.64
N PHE A 704 11.34 14.51 -1.63
CA PHE A 704 12.65 15.17 -1.64
C PHE A 704 13.76 14.18 -1.99
N GLY A 705 14.80 14.69 -2.66
CA GLY A 705 16.05 13.98 -2.94
C GLY A 705 17.24 14.91 -2.72
N LEU A 706 18.11 14.59 -1.77
CA LEU A 706 19.34 15.34 -1.50
C LEU A 706 20.51 14.69 -2.25
N LEU A 707 21.14 15.43 -3.17
CA LEU A 707 22.45 15.07 -3.74
C LEU A 707 23.54 15.85 -2.99
N SER A 708 24.55 15.14 -2.47
CA SER A 708 25.64 15.72 -1.67
C SER A 708 26.97 14.99 -1.91
N CYS A 709 28.09 15.67 -1.61
CA CYS A 709 29.41 15.05 -1.41
C CYS A 709 30.05 15.46 -0.06
N ASP A 710 29.21 15.78 0.92
CA ASP A 710 29.62 16.04 2.30
C ASP A 710 30.33 14.80 2.90
N PRO A 711 31.56 14.93 3.44
CA PRO A 711 32.31 13.79 3.94
C PRO A 711 31.64 13.02 5.08
N ASP A 712 30.93 13.70 6.00
CA ASP A 712 30.29 13.04 7.13
C ASP A 712 29.05 12.26 6.69
N LEU A 713 28.23 12.82 5.78
CA LEU A 713 27.14 12.08 5.15
C LEU A 713 27.67 10.89 4.33
N GLY A 714 28.79 11.07 3.62
CA GLY A 714 29.46 10.00 2.90
C GLY A 714 29.95 8.87 3.80
N MET A 715 30.48 9.19 4.99
CA MET A 715 30.86 8.19 6.00
C MET A 715 29.64 7.53 6.67
N ASP A 716 28.63 8.31 7.05
CA ASP A 716 27.40 7.78 7.66
C ASP A 716 26.65 6.83 6.72
N VAL A 717 26.58 7.16 5.43
CA VAL A 717 26.02 6.26 4.40
C VAL A 717 26.88 5.01 4.24
N ALA A 718 28.22 5.13 4.26
CA ALA A 718 29.10 3.97 4.21
C ALA A 718 28.92 3.06 5.45
N ASP A 719 28.74 3.64 6.63
CA ASP A 719 28.49 2.96 7.90
C ASP A 719 27.10 2.29 7.92
N LEU A 720 26.08 2.95 7.37
CA LEU A 720 24.74 2.37 7.16
C LEU A 720 24.78 1.16 6.21
N PHE A 721 25.51 1.22 5.10
CA PHE A 721 25.66 0.06 4.22
C PHE A 721 26.44 -1.09 4.90
N LYS A 722 27.39 -0.83 5.81
CA LYS A 722 28.04 -1.89 6.60
C LYS A 722 27.07 -2.58 7.56
N TYR A 723 26.14 -1.83 8.15
CA TYR A 723 25.06 -2.35 9.01
C TYR A 723 24.06 -3.20 8.22
N LEU A 724 23.71 -2.77 7.01
CA LEU A 724 22.73 -3.46 6.15
C LEU A 724 23.28 -4.72 5.45
N THR A 725 24.57 -4.77 5.12
CA THR A 725 25.17 -5.91 4.39
C THR A 725 26.19 -6.71 5.22
N GLY A 726 26.07 -6.73 6.55
CA GLY A 726 26.97 -7.50 7.40
C GLY A 726 26.81 -7.25 8.90
N TYR A 727 27.57 -8.01 9.70
CA TYR A 727 27.48 -8.03 11.18
C TYR A 727 28.12 -6.80 11.86
N HIS A 728 27.78 -5.58 11.43
CA HIS A 728 28.29 -4.34 12.01
C HIS A 728 27.25 -3.69 12.93
N ARG A 729 27.54 -3.52 14.22
CA ARG A 729 26.70 -2.74 15.15
C ARG A 729 27.15 -1.29 15.20
N GLN A 730 26.57 -0.45 14.35
CA GLN A 730 26.82 1.00 14.39
C GLN A 730 26.09 1.63 15.59
N VAL A 731 26.84 2.26 16.50
CA VAL A 731 26.29 2.83 17.76
C VAL A 731 25.86 4.29 17.60
N ALA A 732 26.49 5.05 16.71
CA ALA A 732 26.19 6.46 16.45
C ALA A 732 26.43 6.83 14.98
N TYR A 733 25.78 7.90 14.54
CA TYR A 733 25.94 8.52 13.23
C TYR A 733 26.27 10.01 13.43
N ARG A 734 26.89 10.66 12.45
CA ARG A 734 27.39 12.04 12.51
C ARG A 734 26.30 13.07 12.19
N LYS A 735 25.44 12.72 11.23
CA LYS A 735 24.37 13.55 10.64
C LYS A 735 23.10 12.75 10.30
N LEU A 736 23.19 11.44 10.03
CA LEU A 736 22.02 10.60 9.78
C LEU A 736 21.28 10.23 11.07
N LEU A 737 19.95 10.20 10.99
CA LEU A 737 19.07 9.58 11.99
C LEU A 737 18.61 8.23 11.44
N VAL A 738 18.90 7.14 12.15
CA VAL A 738 18.69 5.77 11.65
C VAL A 738 17.85 4.97 12.65
N ALA A 739 16.74 4.42 12.18
CA ALA A 739 15.90 3.48 12.91
C ALA A 739 16.38 2.03 12.69
N PRO A 740 16.22 1.11 13.67
CA PRO A 740 15.65 1.33 15.00
C PRO A 740 16.63 1.95 16.02
N GLY A 741 17.88 2.25 15.62
CA GLY A 741 18.97 2.67 16.51
C GLY A 741 18.81 4.05 17.17
N THR A 742 19.32 5.11 16.55
CA THR A 742 19.42 6.44 17.20
C THR A 742 18.13 7.26 17.13
N MET A 743 17.26 6.99 16.16
CA MET A 743 16.20 7.93 15.75
C MET A 743 15.20 8.31 16.86
N ARG A 744 14.72 7.38 17.70
CA ARG A 744 13.75 7.71 18.78
C ARG A 744 14.37 8.63 19.84
N ASN A 745 15.61 8.35 20.25
CA ASN A 745 16.32 9.15 21.26
C ASN A 745 16.61 10.57 20.78
N GLU A 746 17.04 10.72 19.52
CA GLU A 746 17.28 12.02 18.91
C GLU A 746 15.98 12.84 18.73
N PHE A 747 14.86 12.18 18.38
CA PHE A 747 13.55 12.85 18.34
C PHE A 747 13.10 13.30 19.74
N ILE A 748 13.25 12.47 20.77
CA ILE A 748 12.95 12.85 22.17
C ILE A 748 13.81 14.05 22.58
N TRP A 749 15.12 14.03 22.35
CA TRP A 749 16.01 15.14 22.69
C TRP A 749 15.63 16.45 21.97
N LEU A 750 15.25 16.37 20.68
CA LEU A 750 14.76 17.53 19.92
C LEU A 750 13.48 18.10 20.54
N ILE A 751 12.55 17.26 21.01
CA ILE A 751 11.32 17.68 21.68
C ILE A 751 11.63 18.33 23.04
N GLU A 752 12.45 17.67 23.88
CA GLU A 752 12.88 18.18 25.19
C GLU A 752 13.60 19.54 25.08
N ARG A 753 14.39 19.74 24.02
CA ARG A 753 15.07 21.01 23.75
C ARG A 753 14.10 22.15 23.46
N GLU A 754 13.04 21.89 22.67
CA GLU A 754 12.02 22.92 22.40
C GLU A 754 11.12 23.17 23.62
N ILE A 755 10.80 22.15 24.42
CA ILE A 755 10.16 22.32 25.73
C ILE A 755 11.02 23.22 26.63
N SER A 756 12.33 22.96 26.70
CA SER A 756 13.27 23.75 27.50
C SER A 756 13.39 25.20 27.01
N ASN A 757 13.33 25.44 25.69
CA ASN A 757 13.28 26.78 25.12
C ASN A 757 11.99 27.52 25.49
N ALA A 758 10.83 26.86 25.40
CA ALA A 758 9.54 27.43 25.77
C ALA A 758 9.45 27.77 27.26
N GLN A 759 9.90 26.87 28.15
CA GLN A 759 9.99 27.12 29.60
C GLN A 759 10.91 28.29 29.94
N ALA A 760 11.99 28.48 29.16
CA ALA A 760 12.89 29.63 29.28
C ALA A 760 12.37 30.93 28.62
N GLY A 761 11.11 30.96 28.14
CA GLY A 761 10.50 32.12 27.51
C GLY A 761 11.06 32.48 26.13
N LYS A 762 11.78 31.56 25.48
CA LYS A 762 12.31 31.75 24.12
C LYS A 762 11.27 31.33 23.07
N PRO A 763 11.40 31.81 21.81
CA PRO A 763 10.72 31.19 20.69
C PRO A 763 11.10 29.69 20.60
N ALA A 764 10.09 28.85 20.50
CA ALA A 764 10.21 27.39 20.37
C ALA A 764 9.08 26.89 19.44
N SER A 765 9.38 25.92 18.59
CA SER A 765 8.38 25.39 17.63
C SER A 765 8.80 24.05 17.06
N ILE A 766 7.86 23.11 16.96
CA ILE A 766 8.02 21.84 16.26
C ILE A 766 7.08 21.84 15.05
N ILE A 767 7.59 21.52 13.87
CA ILE A 767 6.82 21.43 12.63
C ILE A 767 7.06 20.05 12.03
N VAL A 768 6.02 19.22 11.99
CA VAL A 768 6.08 17.86 11.45
C VAL A 768 5.31 17.79 10.12
N LYS A 769 5.92 17.18 9.11
CA LYS A 769 5.25 16.75 7.87
C LYS A 769 5.54 15.27 7.65
N CYS A 770 4.55 14.44 7.96
CA CYS A 770 4.57 12.99 7.77
C CYS A 770 3.36 12.54 6.93
N ASN A 771 3.34 11.26 6.53
CA ASN A 771 2.19 10.64 5.85
C ASN A 771 1.17 10.06 6.86
N GLY A 772 1.59 9.90 8.11
CA GLY A 772 0.81 9.42 9.25
C GLY A 772 1.59 9.67 10.54
N LEU A 773 0.87 9.75 11.65
CA LEU A 773 1.41 9.83 13.00
C LEU A 773 0.56 8.87 13.85
N ASP A 774 1.10 7.69 14.08
CA ASP A 774 0.45 6.55 14.75
C ASP A 774 1.32 5.89 15.85
N ASP A 775 2.55 6.38 16.06
CA ASP A 775 3.41 5.97 17.18
C ASP A 775 2.76 6.35 18.52
N GLN A 776 2.95 5.50 19.53
CA GLN A 776 2.50 5.73 20.90
C GLN A 776 3.66 6.30 21.73
N VAL A 777 3.34 7.28 22.58
CA VAL A 777 4.30 8.03 23.40
C VAL A 777 4.83 7.17 24.54
#